data_AF-A0A2E7G1B6-F1
#
_entry.id   AF-A0A2E7G1B6-F1
#
_cell.length_a   1.000
_cell.length_b   1.000
_cell.length_c   1.000
_cell.angle_alpha   90.00
_cell.angle_beta   90.00
_cell.angle_gamma   90.00
#
_symmetry.space_group_name_H-M   'P 1'
#
loop_
_entity.id
_entity.type
_entity.pdbx_description
1 polymer ?
#
loop_
_entity_poly.entity_id
_entity_poly.type
_entity_poly.pdbx_seq_one_letter_code
_entity_poly.pdbx_strand_id
1 'polypeptide(L)'
;MGINRRMSIFLTSLMLTSLLFWSPNVQAADGDNDGFDDSVDDCPFAAGTSTNGLMGCPDINLDGIADSTQYQSAFFEGAGRDYDSNYGTDIDEDSGGISEYTNLGGWQGSGIQVRAIDVAPNGKVVLGSDSGNHVYLALTSGHISHSLFTMDSDPRGLDFSANGSLLAACGYGIEDAGDMANVHIYQMNWFDESVTHLVNLSANHHDDTFALKFSPDGSRLFVGGKDHSITVYDTSTWQILRIIELGADDVYNTVPSPDGRLLAITHGQELSVYWTSNGTQLYNVHNHTDVVLGLDWSPDGRWIITGGNDGRFRVYHAENGTQMLSVNQGSDVNAVAFNRAGTHFVLATDSGSTTSIYSTSDWSNEYYTMVEIGDFPGGSGNGASGRRGARDVAWSLDEKRIHFGAKYYGGFYTFYSVDSFIWMGGDVTGQLMETRFREYANVSNGYMPNHFNSSINMITHVQCNMIASTSGVTMGAGATTSAESLTNRNANYSSTGLRTCNSNGDSLVDIPVARMPATLMVKANGAAQQCVTNMGGISMGQLRWMLSGASASTLSTSGVHPGVVFNSIVPNDDGDGLVEWRDLDSSCQDEPIHTYHRWENRSVTQMISAMLFCDHCSFPEDWYEPSNSRLRLVQSNRGDIVNGVANYDGAIGITELRVGLNDNTIYNVPIINNWTHGSVDAIQGGQAAIMPSVEESRNGTWPFQDNYYLTVREDQVNESRDFITWMLSESGQENFDEIGFVSMDPFSRVASGDRIGVDLRHILPDDDGDGVWNGDDNCPNTDSMSVVDSSGCAQNQLDDDGDGFVNTIDDCPNTYGTSSQLVSGCPDTDGDGWADVSDAFPSEPTQWSDSDGDGYGDQAGFQEDVCPDTYGLSSLDRYGCLDSD
;
A
#
# COMPACT_ATOMS: atom_id res chain seq x y z
N MET A 1 -16.62 30.60 95.74
CA MET A 1 -16.68 31.02 94.32
C MET A 1 -15.67 30.32 93.40
N GLY A 2 -14.66 29.58 93.86
CA GLY A 2 -13.56 29.12 92.99
C GLY A 2 -13.79 27.90 92.07
N ILE A 3 -14.89 27.13 92.25
CA ILE A 3 -15.04 25.81 91.60
C ILE A 3 -15.68 25.93 90.21
N ASN A 4 -16.87 26.54 90.08
CA ASN A 4 -17.63 26.56 88.83
C ASN A 4 -16.87 27.20 87.65
N ARG A 5 -16.01 28.20 87.91
CA ARG A 5 -15.18 28.82 86.86
C ARG A 5 -14.14 27.87 86.24
N ARG A 6 -13.63 26.88 86.99
CA ARG A 6 -12.70 25.88 86.41
C ARG A 6 -13.42 24.88 85.53
N MET A 7 -14.63 24.46 85.90
CA MET A 7 -15.39 23.47 85.13
C MET A 7 -15.89 24.03 83.79
N SER A 8 -16.35 25.28 83.73
CA SER A 8 -16.69 25.92 82.46
C SER A 8 -15.48 26.05 81.53
N ILE A 9 -14.32 26.51 82.03
CA ILE A 9 -13.10 26.64 81.20
C ILE A 9 -12.65 25.26 80.67
N PHE A 10 -12.75 24.21 81.49
CA PHE A 10 -12.39 22.85 81.07
C PHE A 10 -13.36 22.30 80.00
N LEU A 11 -14.68 22.52 80.14
CA LEU A 11 -15.64 22.11 79.11
C LEU A 11 -15.50 22.93 77.81
N THR A 12 -15.28 24.25 77.88
CA THR A 12 -15.05 25.05 76.67
C THR A 12 -13.73 24.68 76.00
N SER A 13 -12.68 24.37 76.78
CA SER A 13 -11.43 23.85 76.23
C SER A 13 -11.65 22.50 75.55
N LEU A 14 -12.41 21.59 76.17
CA LEU A 14 -12.68 20.26 75.62
C LEU A 14 -13.52 20.35 74.33
N MET A 15 -14.52 21.23 74.29
CA MET A 15 -15.36 21.45 73.10
C MET A 15 -14.63 22.20 71.98
N LEU A 16 -13.72 23.13 72.28
CA LEU A 16 -12.84 23.68 71.25
C LEU A 16 -11.86 22.62 70.73
N THR A 17 -11.31 21.74 71.58
CA THR A 17 -10.45 20.65 71.09
C THR A 17 -11.22 19.63 70.26
N SER A 18 -12.47 19.29 70.60
CA SER A 18 -13.26 18.38 69.75
C SER A 18 -13.65 19.02 68.40
N LEU A 19 -13.78 20.35 68.33
CA LEU A 19 -14.04 21.06 67.07
C LEU A 19 -12.76 21.39 66.27
N LEU A 20 -11.57 21.17 66.83
CA LEU A 20 -10.27 21.42 66.18
C LEU A 20 -9.46 20.15 65.89
N PHE A 21 -9.87 18.99 66.40
CA PHE A 21 -9.25 17.68 66.12
C PHE A 21 -10.20 16.70 65.40
N TRP A 22 -11.47 17.06 65.20
CA TRP A 22 -12.43 16.31 64.36
C TRP A 22 -13.01 17.23 63.27
N SER A 23 -12.13 17.81 62.45
CA SER A 23 -12.43 17.75 61.02
C SER A 23 -12.34 16.27 60.63
N PRO A 24 -13.41 15.62 60.17
CA PRO A 24 -13.19 14.45 59.33
C PRO A 24 -12.44 14.98 58.11
N ASN A 25 -11.17 14.59 57.98
CA ASN A 25 -10.60 14.54 56.65
C ASN A 25 -11.38 13.43 55.95
N VAL A 26 -12.50 13.81 55.32
CA VAL A 26 -12.94 13.18 54.09
C VAL A 26 -11.86 13.56 53.09
N GLN A 27 -10.74 12.85 53.20
CA GLN A 27 -9.78 12.78 52.13
C GLN A 27 -10.53 12.06 51.01
N ALA A 28 -10.60 12.73 49.87
CA ALA A 28 -10.97 12.16 48.60
C ALA A 28 -10.57 10.69 48.52
N ALA A 29 -11.51 9.85 48.14
CA ALA A 29 -11.20 8.47 47.79
C ALA A 29 -10.69 8.51 46.35
N ASP A 30 -9.42 8.84 46.19
CA ASP A 30 -8.67 8.60 44.96
C ASP A 30 -8.54 7.08 44.82
N GLY A 31 -9.38 6.49 43.96
CA GLY A 31 -9.67 5.07 43.96
C GLY A 31 -8.61 4.23 43.26
N ASP A 32 -8.29 4.61 42.03
CA ASP A 32 -7.30 3.98 41.17
C ASP A 32 -5.93 4.69 41.19
N ASN A 33 -5.81 5.82 41.90
CA ASN A 33 -4.57 6.54 42.26
C ASN A 33 -4.03 7.44 41.13
N ASP A 34 -4.94 8.05 40.35
CA ASP A 34 -4.60 8.98 39.27
C ASP A 34 -4.45 10.46 39.74
N GLY A 35 -5.05 10.80 40.88
CA GLY A 35 -5.01 12.12 41.51
C GLY A 35 -6.35 12.88 41.54
N PHE A 36 -7.43 12.32 40.99
CA PHE A 36 -8.79 12.82 41.16
C PHE A 36 -9.46 12.17 42.40
N ASP A 37 -10.78 12.28 42.54
CA ASP A 37 -11.55 11.74 43.66
C ASP A 37 -12.74 10.98 43.07
N ASP A 38 -13.04 9.76 43.54
CA ASP A 38 -14.20 8.93 43.14
C ASP A 38 -15.55 9.72 43.19
N SER A 39 -15.59 10.91 43.82
CA SER A 39 -16.77 11.80 43.89
C SER A 39 -16.85 12.91 42.82
N VAL A 40 -15.81 13.11 42.00
CA VAL A 40 -15.77 14.06 40.87
C VAL A 40 -15.13 13.51 39.59
N ASP A 41 -14.49 12.36 39.67
CA ASP A 41 -14.04 11.55 38.55
C ASP A 41 -15.24 10.91 37.82
N ASP A 42 -15.24 10.95 36.49
CA ASP A 42 -16.27 10.34 35.63
C ASP A 42 -15.94 8.87 35.29
N CYS A 43 -14.70 8.43 35.50
CA CYS A 43 -14.15 7.10 35.19
C CYS A 43 -13.49 6.39 36.39
N PRO A 44 -14.16 6.25 37.56
CA PRO A 44 -13.56 5.82 38.84
C PRO A 44 -13.21 4.33 38.96
N PHE A 45 -12.79 3.70 37.86
CA PHE A 45 -12.20 2.36 37.77
C PHE A 45 -11.08 2.28 36.69
N ALA A 46 -10.57 3.42 36.22
CA ALA A 46 -9.70 3.54 35.05
C ALA A 46 -8.86 4.84 35.06
N ALA A 47 -7.82 4.84 35.90
CA ALA A 47 -6.88 5.94 36.10
C ALA A 47 -6.45 6.68 34.82
N GLY A 48 -6.55 8.02 34.82
CA GLY A 48 -6.23 8.85 33.67
C GLY A 48 -5.75 10.25 34.02
N THR A 49 -5.95 11.19 33.10
CA THR A 49 -5.50 12.59 33.26
C THR A 49 -6.43 13.61 32.61
N SER A 50 -7.60 13.20 32.08
CA SER A 50 -8.50 14.11 31.38
C SER A 50 -9.07 15.19 32.31
N THR A 51 -9.20 16.41 31.78
CA THR A 51 -9.67 17.59 32.54
C THR A 51 -10.82 18.34 31.85
N ASN A 52 -11.18 17.96 30.63
CA ASN A 52 -12.23 18.55 29.82
C ASN A 52 -13.11 17.46 29.19
N GLY A 53 -14.42 17.66 29.16
CA GLY A 53 -15.37 16.63 28.75
C GLY A 53 -15.71 15.74 29.93
N LEU A 54 -15.03 14.60 30.02
CA LEU A 54 -15.03 13.73 31.20
C LEU A 54 -13.77 14.01 32.04
N MET A 55 -13.85 13.92 33.35
CA MET A 55 -12.72 14.12 34.29
C MET A 55 -12.17 12.77 34.77
N GLY A 56 -10.86 12.67 35.02
CA GLY A 56 -10.17 11.46 35.53
C GLY A 56 -10.01 10.32 34.52
N CYS A 57 -10.83 10.28 33.46
CA CYS A 57 -10.75 9.28 32.41
C CYS A 57 -9.40 9.21 31.68
N PRO A 58 -9.08 8.04 31.07
CA PRO A 58 -7.87 7.85 30.27
C PRO A 58 -7.72 8.91 29.16
N ASP A 59 -6.49 9.39 29.03
CA ASP A 59 -6.03 10.39 28.06
C ASP A 59 -4.61 9.99 27.66
N ILE A 60 -4.51 9.08 26.68
CA ILE A 60 -3.25 8.49 26.20
C ILE A 60 -2.40 9.52 25.43
N ASN A 61 -3.03 10.57 24.88
CA ASN A 61 -2.35 11.59 24.07
C ASN A 61 -1.93 12.85 24.87
N LEU A 62 -2.46 13.02 26.08
CA LEU A 62 -2.18 14.10 27.04
C LEU A 62 -2.62 15.50 26.58
N ASP A 63 -3.68 15.63 25.76
CA ASP A 63 -4.27 16.92 25.41
C ASP A 63 -5.29 17.46 26.44
N GLY A 64 -5.68 16.64 27.40
CA GLY A 64 -6.59 16.98 28.50
C GLY A 64 -8.06 16.65 28.24
N ILE A 65 -8.38 15.87 27.19
CA ILE A 65 -9.72 15.35 26.88
C ILE A 65 -9.68 13.81 26.89
N ALA A 66 -10.72 13.17 27.40
CA ALA A 66 -10.78 11.72 27.54
C ALA A 66 -10.79 11.00 26.18
N ASP A 67 -9.99 9.93 26.03
CA ASP A 67 -9.88 9.12 24.80
C ASP A 67 -11.26 8.63 24.32
N SER A 68 -12.12 8.19 25.25
CA SER A 68 -13.49 7.71 24.95
C SER A 68 -14.48 8.81 24.52
N THR A 69 -14.02 10.05 24.40
CA THR A 69 -14.75 11.19 23.81
C THR A 69 -14.04 11.84 22.61
N GLN A 70 -12.80 11.43 22.33
CA GLN A 70 -12.08 11.78 21.11
C GLN A 70 -12.27 10.69 20.04
N TYR A 71 -11.62 10.88 18.88
CA TYR A 71 -11.50 9.92 17.77
C TYR A 71 -12.79 9.39 17.12
N GLN A 72 -12.82 9.49 15.79
CA GLN A 72 -13.58 8.54 14.98
C GLN A 72 -12.79 7.22 14.95
N SER A 73 -13.45 6.06 14.88
CA SER A 73 -12.75 4.82 14.58
C SER A 73 -12.00 4.91 13.26
N ALA A 74 -10.95 4.11 13.08
CA ALA A 74 -10.43 3.85 11.73
C ALA A 74 -11.57 3.38 10.81
N PHE A 75 -11.51 3.67 9.51
CA PHE A 75 -12.68 3.47 8.65
C PHE A 75 -12.85 2.00 8.28
N PHE A 76 -13.98 1.38 8.63
CA PHE A 76 -14.27 -0.05 8.36
C PHE A 76 -15.50 -0.25 7.44
N GLU A 77 -16.08 0.81 6.85
CA GLU A 77 -17.14 0.66 5.85
C GLU A 77 -16.61 -0.13 4.63
N GLY A 78 -17.50 -0.91 3.98
CA GLY A 78 -17.15 -1.72 2.80
C GLY A 78 -16.54 -3.10 3.11
N ALA A 79 -16.11 -3.37 4.36
CA ALA A 79 -15.47 -4.63 4.75
C ALA A 79 -16.28 -5.89 4.44
N GLY A 80 -17.61 -5.74 4.36
CA GLY A 80 -18.53 -6.75 3.86
C GLY A 80 -18.51 -6.89 2.34
N ARG A 81 -17.38 -7.29 1.74
CA ARG A 81 -17.42 -7.98 0.44
C ARG A 81 -18.06 -9.35 0.63
N ASP A 82 -19.38 -9.36 0.50
CA ASP A 82 -20.20 -10.56 0.39
C ASP A 82 -19.59 -11.53 -0.63
N TYR A 83 -19.74 -12.83 -0.36
CA TYR A 83 -19.47 -13.86 -1.35
C TYR A 83 -20.62 -13.93 -2.37
N ASP A 84 -21.13 -12.79 -2.84
CA ASP A 84 -22.08 -12.80 -3.95
C ASP A 84 -21.34 -13.21 -5.23
N SER A 85 -21.80 -14.33 -5.73
CA SER A 85 -21.69 -14.78 -7.12
C SER A 85 -21.88 -13.73 -8.23
N ASN A 86 -22.35 -12.50 -7.95
CA ASN A 86 -22.64 -11.46 -8.95
C ASN A 86 -22.26 -10.03 -8.50
N TYR A 87 -21.21 -9.46 -9.12
CA TYR A 87 -21.06 -8.03 -9.47
C TYR A 87 -21.67 -6.92 -8.57
N GLY A 88 -20.83 -6.11 -7.90
CA GLY A 88 -21.32 -4.85 -7.30
C GLY A 88 -20.32 -3.96 -6.55
N THR A 89 -19.27 -3.47 -7.23
CA THR A 89 -18.49 -2.24 -6.90
C THR A 89 -18.68 -1.58 -5.53
N ASP A 90 -17.75 -1.83 -4.61
CA ASP A 90 -16.88 -0.77 -4.09
C ASP A 90 -15.48 -1.35 -3.80
N ILE A 91 -14.47 -0.47 -3.65
CA ILE A 91 -13.14 -0.76 -4.20
C ILE A 91 -11.97 -0.67 -3.21
N ASP A 92 -11.68 -1.82 -2.60
CA ASP A 92 -10.63 -2.03 -1.60
C ASP A 92 -9.27 -2.39 -2.24
N GLU A 93 -8.19 -1.73 -1.82
CA GLU A 93 -6.82 -2.05 -2.24
C GLU A 93 -6.31 -3.38 -1.67
N ASP A 94 -6.94 -3.85 -0.57
CA ASP A 94 -6.83 -5.24 -0.13
C ASP A 94 -8.02 -5.97 -0.78
N SER A 95 -7.93 -6.20 -2.09
CA SER A 95 -8.87 -7.07 -2.82
C SER A 95 -8.55 -8.57 -2.69
N GLY A 96 -7.81 -8.93 -1.63
CA GLY A 96 -8.09 -10.15 -0.85
C GLY A 96 -9.43 -10.07 -0.08
N GLY A 97 -10.11 -8.91 -0.14
CA GLY A 97 -11.17 -8.48 0.76
C GLY A 97 -10.55 -7.69 1.92
N ILE A 98 -11.29 -6.75 2.54
CA ILE A 98 -10.83 -6.06 3.76
C ILE A 98 -10.74 -7.02 4.98
N SER A 99 -10.79 -8.34 4.74
CA SER A 99 -10.28 -9.35 5.66
C SER A 99 -9.39 -10.38 4.95
N GLU A 100 -8.22 -10.66 5.54
CA GLU A 100 -7.41 -11.81 5.15
C GLU A 100 -7.90 -13.07 5.86
N TYR A 101 -8.10 -14.14 5.09
CA TYR A 101 -8.42 -15.47 5.61
C TYR A 101 -7.19 -16.39 5.60
N THR A 102 -6.74 -16.84 6.78
CA THR A 102 -5.69 -17.87 6.88
C THR A 102 -6.27 -19.23 7.26
N ASN A 103 -6.01 -20.23 6.41
CA ASN A 103 -6.43 -21.61 6.60
C ASN A 103 -5.33 -22.42 7.32
N LEU A 104 -5.63 -22.91 8.53
CA LEU A 104 -4.71 -23.72 9.34
C LEU A 104 -4.54 -25.17 8.86
N GLY A 105 -5.38 -25.64 7.92
CA GLY A 105 -5.23 -26.92 7.20
C GLY A 105 -5.67 -28.16 7.99
N GLY A 106 -6.61 -28.94 7.43
CA GLY A 106 -7.10 -30.17 8.07
C GLY A 106 -7.50 -31.28 7.09
N TRP A 107 -7.73 -32.47 7.64
CA TRP A 107 -7.86 -33.71 6.87
C TRP A 107 -9.06 -33.68 5.93
N GLN A 108 -8.85 -34.00 4.64
CA GLN A 108 -9.88 -33.94 3.58
C GLN A 108 -10.55 -32.56 3.36
N GLY A 109 -9.93 -31.47 3.80
CA GLY A 109 -10.37 -30.10 3.47
C GLY A 109 -11.34 -29.46 4.46
N SER A 110 -11.57 -30.06 5.63
CA SER A 110 -12.13 -29.33 6.78
C SER A 110 -11.05 -28.52 7.48
N GLY A 111 -11.17 -27.19 7.48
CA GLY A 111 -10.24 -26.31 8.22
C GLY A 111 -10.31 -26.51 9.74
N ILE A 112 -9.18 -26.31 10.40
CA ILE A 112 -9.05 -26.29 11.87
C ILE A 112 -9.67 -25.00 12.40
N GLN A 113 -10.54 -25.11 13.40
CA GLN A 113 -11.24 -23.98 14.05
C GLN A 113 -10.31 -23.18 14.96
N VAL A 114 -10.58 -21.87 15.11
CA VAL A 114 -9.92 -21.00 16.09
C VAL A 114 -10.95 -20.54 17.13
N ARG A 115 -10.66 -20.76 18.42
CA ARG A 115 -11.61 -20.54 19.53
C ARG A 115 -11.06 -19.73 20.71
N ALA A 116 -9.81 -19.30 20.63
CA ALA A 116 -9.19 -18.37 21.56
C ALA A 116 -8.27 -17.45 20.77
N ILE A 117 -8.33 -16.15 21.03
CA ILE A 117 -7.46 -15.13 20.43
C ILE A 117 -6.97 -14.20 21.54
N ASP A 118 -5.69 -13.87 21.53
CA ASP A 118 -5.18 -12.74 22.31
C ASP A 118 -4.07 -11.97 21.58
N VAL A 119 -3.92 -10.67 21.87
CA VAL A 119 -2.99 -9.77 21.19
C VAL A 119 -1.93 -9.28 22.17
N ALA A 120 -0.68 -9.68 21.93
CA ALA A 120 0.45 -9.30 22.77
C ALA A 120 0.72 -7.79 22.75
N PRO A 121 1.35 -7.21 23.79
CA PRO A 121 1.79 -5.80 23.84
C PRO A 121 2.75 -5.31 22.74
N ASN A 122 3.15 -6.17 21.79
CA ASN A 122 3.90 -5.81 20.57
C ASN A 122 3.05 -5.94 19.28
N GLY A 123 1.75 -6.21 19.41
CA GLY A 123 0.77 -6.38 18.35
C GLY A 123 0.73 -7.76 17.69
N LYS A 124 1.63 -8.71 18.02
CA LYS A 124 1.52 -10.09 17.51
C LYS A 124 0.34 -10.81 18.15
N VAL A 125 -0.32 -11.69 17.40
CA VAL A 125 -1.56 -12.37 17.82
C VAL A 125 -1.27 -13.84 18.14
N VAL A 126 -1.88 -14.39 19.18
CA VAL A 126 -1.80 -15.83 19.52
C VAL A 126 -3.19 -16.47 19.44
N LEU A 127 -3.25 -17.67 18.84
CA LEU A 127 -4.50 -18.33 18.42
C LEU A 127 -4.57 -19.76 18.96
N GLY A 128 -5.68 -20.13 19.61
CA GLY A 128 -5.97 -21.47 20.13
C GLY A 128 -6.92 -22.27 19.24
N SER A 129 -6.71 -23.59 19.09
CA SER A 129 -7.40 -24.41 18.08
C SER A 129 -7.98 -25.77 18.52
N ASP A 130 -9.25 -26.00 18.18
CA ASP A 130 -10.12 -27.13 18.61
C ASP A 130 -9.88 -28.48 17.90
N SER A 131 -8.84 -28.59 17.08
CA SER A 131 -8.69 -29.76 16.18
C SER A 131 -7.23 -30.09 15.84
N GLY A 132 -6.28 -29.35 16.40
CA GLY A 132 -4.88 -29.73 16.49
C GLY A 132 -4.32 -29.59 17.90
N ASN A 133 -5.13 -29.14 18.88
CA ASN A 133 -4.71 -28.71 20.22
C ASN A 133 -3.58 -27.66 20.19
N HIS A 134 -3.37 -27.02 19.04
CA HIS A 134 -2.21 -26.18 18.79
C HIS A 134 -2.52 -24.75 19.21
N VAL A 135 -1.53 -24.14 19.85
CA VAL A 135 -1.44 -22.69 20.00
C VAL A 135 -0.47 -22.18 18.93
N TYR A 136 -0.92 -21.19 18.15
CA TYR A 136 -0.17 -20.59 17.03
C TYR A 136 0.19 -19.15 17.34
N LEU A 137 1.35 -18.71 16.84
CA LEU A 137 1.71 -17.29 16.76
C LEU A 137 1.41 -16.80 15.33
N ALA A 138 0.75 -15.66 15.23
CA ALA A 138 0.61 -14.88 14.01
C ALA A 138 1.39 -13.57 14.12
N LEU A 139 1.71 -12.99 12.97
CA LEU A 139 2.25 -11.64 12.88
C LEU A 139 1.18 -10.60 13.25
N THR A 140 1.58 -9.33 13.40
CA THR A 140 0.67 -8.19 13.56
C THR A 140 -0.36 -8.06 12.42
N SER A 141 -0.02 -8.63 11.26
CA SER A 141 -0.82 -8.73 10.05
C SER A 141 -1.47 -10.11 9.87
N GLY A 142 -1.71 -10.84 10.96
CA GLY A 142 -2.55 -12.05 10.95
C GLY A 142 -2.00 -13.30 10.25
N HIS A 143 -0.97 -13.19 9.41
CA HIS A 143 -0.30 -14.37 8.83
C HIS A 143 0.35 -15.22 9.92
N ILE A 144 0.10 -16.53 9.91
CA ILE A 144 0.65 -17.48 10.88
C ILE A 144 2.17 -17.57 10.73
N SER A 145 2.91 -17.33 11.81
CA SER A 145 4.37 -17.50 11.89
C SER A 145 4.69 -19.00 12.04
N HIS A 146 4.20 -19.64 13.11
CA HIS A 146 4.29 -21.07 13.36
C HIS A 146 3.36 -21.49 14.52
N SER A 147 3.29 -22.79 14.84
CA SER A 147 2.78 -23.22 16.15
C SER A 147 3.83 -22.92 17.23
N LEU A 148 3.40 -22.31 18.33
CA LEU A 148 4.23 -22.09 19.53
C LEU A 148 4.37 -23.40 20.34
N PHE A 149 3.25 -24.08 20.56
CA PHE A 149 3.17 -25.32 21.32
C PHE A 149 1.86 -26.09 21.01
N THR A 150 1.77 -27.30 21.55
CA THR A 150 0.56 -28.13 21.57
C THR A 150 0.16 -28.35 23.03
N MET A 151 -1.13 -28.31 23.32
CA MET A 151 -1.70 -28.66 24.62
C MET A 151 -2.27 -30.10 24.60
N ASP A 152 -2.46 -30.69 25.78
CA ASP A 152 -3.17 -31.96 25.94
C ASP A 152 -4.72 -31.76 25.98
N SER A 153 -5.23 -30.66 25.41
CA SER A 153 -6.61 -30.16 25.48
C SER A 153 -6.90 -29.18 24.33
N ASP A 154 -8.17 -28.92 24.03
CA ASP A 154 -8.57 -27.81 23.15
C ASP A 154 -8.35 -26.45 23.87
N PRO A 155 -7.52 -25.52 23.35
CA PRO A 155 -7.30 -24.22 23.99
C PRO A 155 -8.52 -23.29 23.85
N ARG A 156 -9.02 -22.76 24.97
CA ARG A 156 -10.21 -21.89 25.03
C ARG A 156 -9.95 -20.52 25.66
N GLY A 157 -9.02 -20.41 26.62
CA GLY A 157 -8.60 -19.13 27.20
C GLY A 157 -7.14 -18.86 26.86
N LEU A 158 -6.84 -17.64 26.40
CA LEU A 158 -5.51 -17.13 26.15
C LEU A 158 -5.41 -15.72 26.73
N ASP A 159 -4.26 -15.41 27.34
CA ASP A 159 -3.97 -14.04 27.80
C ASP A 159 -2.47 -13.78 27.98
N PHE A 160 -2.01 -12.62 27.52
CA PHE A 160 -0.69 -12.08 27.82
C PHE A 160 -0.72 -11.22 29.08
N SER A 161 0.29 -11.39 29.95
CA SER A 161 0.60 -10.40 30.98
C SER A 161 0.84 -9.02 30.34
N ALA A 162 0.49 -7.93 31.01
CA ALA A 162 0.54 -6.56 30.46
C ALA A 162 1.90 -6.09 29.89
N ASN A 163 3.01 -6.77 30.22
CA ASN A 163 4.34 -6.50 29.66
C ASN A 163 4.79 -7.49 28.56
N GLY A 164 3.92 -8.42 28.16
CA GLY A 164 4.15 -9.44 27.15
C GLY A 164 5.15 -10.54 27.54
N SER A 165 5.62 -10.60 28.79
CA SER A 165 6.66 -11.58 29.19
C SER A 165 6.12 -12.97 29.53
N LEU A 166 4.84 -13.06 29.91
CA LEU A 166 4.11 -14.29 30.18
C LEU A 166 2.91 -14.43 29.23
N LEU A 167 2.66 -15.65 28.80
CA LEU A 167 1.44 -16.10 28.14
C LEU A 167 0.79 -17.17 29.01
N ALA A 168 -0.47 -17.00 29.37
CA ALA A 168 -1.28 -18.01 30.04
C ALA A 168 -2.23 -18.66 29.01
N ALA A 169 -2.43 -19.98 29.13
CA ALA A 169 -3.34 -20.74 28.30
C ALA A 169 -4.17 -21.71 29.16
N CYS A 170 -5.48 -21.78 28.91
CA CYS A 170 -6.36 -22.80 29.47
C CYS A 170 -7.24 -23.46 28.42
N GLY A 171 -7.71 -24.67 28.72
CA GLY A 171 -8.48 -25.48 27.77
C GLY A 171 -9.44 -26.47 28.42
N TYR A 172 -10.08 -27.26 27.56
CA TYR A 172 -11.08 -28.28 27.91
C TYR A 172 -10.77 -29.63 27.26
N GLY A 173 -11.28 -30.71 27.84
CA GLY A 173 -11.01 -32.09 27.42
C GLY A 173 -11.44 -32.40 25.99
N ILE A 174 -10.56 -33.08 25.24
CA ILE A 174 -10.86 -33.65 23.91
C ILE A 174 -11.87 -34.79 24.09
N GLU A 175 -12.79 -34.98 23.13
CA GLU A 175 -13.75 -36.10 23.18
C GLU A 175 -13.03 -37.45 23.41
N ASP A 176 -13.62 -38.31 24.26
CA ASP A 176 -13.07 -39.54 24.85
C ASP A 176 -11.98 -39.42 25.95
N ALA A 177 -11.43 -38.23 26.25
CA ALA A 177 -10.38 -38.08 27.29
C ALA A 177 -10.92 -38.04 28.74
N GLY A 178 -12.13 -37.52 28.93
CA GLY A 178 -12.68 -37.14 30.24
C GLY A 178 -12.38 -35.67 30.58
N ASP A 179 -13.04 -35.17 31.63
CA ASP A 179 -12.90 -33.77 32.07
C ASP A 179 -11.44 -33.47 32.48
N MET A 180 -10.82 -32.49 31.83
CA MET A 180 -9.37 -32.26 31.90
C MET A 180 -9.03 -30.77 31.95
N ALA A 181 -8.99 -30.24 33.18
CA ALA A 181 -8.37 -28.95 33.45
C ALA A 181 -6.95 -28.89 32.87
N ASN A 182 -6.65 -27.83 32.11
CA ASN A 182 -5.39 -27.73 31.37
C ASN A 182 -4.86 -26.30 31.42
N VAL A 183 -4.41 -25.86 32.61
CA VAL A 183 -3.99 -24.48 32.88
C VAL A 183 -2.47 -24.41 32.91
N HIS A 184 -1.88 -23.76 31.91
CA HIS A 184 -0.43 -23.69 31.72
C HIS A 184 0.05 -22.25 31.51
N ILE A 185 1.19 -21.93 32.13
CA ILE A 185 1.87 -20.63 32.02
C ILE A 185 3.19 -20.82 31.28
N TYR A 186 3.43 -19.94 30.32
CA TYR A 186 4.61 -19.91 29.48
C TYR A 186 5.32 -18.58 29.62
N GLN A 187 6.65 -18.60 29.70
CA GLN A 187 7.48 -17.43 29.50
C GLN A 187 7.72 -17.24 28.00
N MET A 188 7.41 -16.06 27.47
CA MET A 188 7.56 -15.74 26.05
C MET A 188 8.95 -15.14 25.77
N ASN A 189 9.59 -15.57 24.68
CA ASN A 189 10.80 -14.95 24.16
C ASN A 189 10.54 -14.32 22.79
N TRP A 190 10.48 -12.98 22.75
CA TRP A 190 10.21 -12.23 21.53
C TRP A 190 11.40 -12.13 20.56
N PHE A 191 12.60 -12.59 20.94
CA PHE A 191 13.77 -12.59 20.05
C PHE A 191 13.81 -13.80 19.10
N ASP A 192 13.31 -14.97 19.53
CA ASP A 192 13.26 -16.21 18.74
C ASP A 192 11.82 -16.73 18.52
N GLU A 193 10.83 -15.90 18.86
CA GLU A 193 9.39 -16.17 18.79
C GLU A 193 8.95 -17.46 19.51
N SER A 194 9.72 -17.92 20.49
CA SER A 194 9.48 -19.19 21.21
C SER A 194 8.89 -19.00 22.62
N VAL A 195 8.33 -20.09 23.16
CA VAL A 195 7.89 -20.18 24.56
C VAL A 195 8.72 -21.18 25.36
N THR A 196 8.90 -20.89 26.64
CA THR A 196 9.33 -21.87 27.65
C THR A 196 8.22 -22.11 28.66
N HIS A 197 7.78 -23.35 28.81
CA HIS A 197 6.77 -23.71 29.82
C HIS A 197 7.32 -23.46 31.23
N LEU A 198 6.62 -22.61 31.99
CA LEU A 198 7.04 -22.10 33.30
C LEU A 198 6.34 -22.84 34.46
N VAL A 199 5.01 -22.94 34.43
CA VAL A 199 4.19 -23.56 35.49
C VAL A 199 2.96 -24.25 34.89
N ASN A 200 2.64 -25.45 35.39
CA ASN A 200 1.34 -26.10 35.22
C ASN A 200 0.53 -25.88 36.51
N LEU A 201 -0.69 -25.37 36.37
CA LEU A 201 -1.64 -25.08 37.46
C LEU A 201 -2.84 -26.05 37.46
N SER A 202 -2.95 -26.91 36.45
CA SER A 202 -4.06 -27.86 36.22
C SER A 202 -4.43 -28.70 37.45
N ALA A 203 -3.46 -29.04 38.30
CA ALA A 203 -3.69 -29.84 39.51
C ALA A 203 -4.54 -29.15 40.60
N ASN A 204 -4.78 -27.83 40.50
CA ASN A 204 -5.65 -27.07 41.38
C ASN A 204 -7.12 -27.04 40.92
N HIS A 205 -7.37 -27.49 39.70
CA HIS A 205 -8.65 -27.46 39.00
C HIS A 205 -9.16 -28.90 38.82
N HIS A 206 -10.47 -29.09 38.70
CA HIS A 206 -11.09 -30.43 38.76
C HIS A 206 -12.00 -30.76 37.56
N ASP A 207 -12.32 -29.77 36.75
CA ASP A 207 -13.10 -29.88 35.50
C ASP A 207 -12.57 -28.87 34.45
N ASP A 208 -13.20 -28.77 33.28
CA ASP A 208 -12.69 -27.96 32.16
C ASP A 208 -12.58 -26.45 32.49
N THR A 209 -11.55 -25.82 31.92
CA THR A 209 -11.19 -24.41 32.18
C THR A 209 -11.38 -23.53 30.95
N PHE A 210 -12.31 -22.58 31.02
CA PHE A 210 -12.75 -21.77 29.87
C PHE A 210 -12.22 -20.34 29.89
N ALA A 211 -11.98 -19.78 31.06
CA ALA A 211 -11.67 -18.36 31.23
C ALA A 211 -10.35 -18.17 31.98
N LEU A 212 -9.49 -17.30 31.46
CA LEU A 212 -8.41 -16.70 32.23
C LEU A 212 -8.12 -15.28 31.76
N LYS A 213 -7.68 -14.43 32.69
CA LYS A 213 -7.10 -13.09 32.44
C LYS A 213 -6.12 -12.72 33.56
N PHE A 214 -5.03 -12.04 33.22
CA PHE A 214 -4.13 -11.37 34.14
C PHE A 214 -4.79 -10.10 34.69
N SER A 215 -4.33 -9.60 35.84
CA SER A 215 -4.64 -8.23 36.26
C SER A 215 -3.85 -7.20 35.42
N PRO A 216 -4.32 -5.95 35.28
CA PRO A 216 -3.65 -4.92 34.47
C PRO A 216 -2.22 -4.59 34.92
N ASP A 217 -1.91 -4.75 36.20
CA ASP A 217 -0.57 -4.62 36.78
C ASP A 217 0.32 -5.88 36.58
N GLY A 218 -0.23 -6.95 36.02
CA GLY A 218 0.40 -8.26 35.85
C GLY A 218 0.68 -9.03 37.16
N SER A 219 0.20 -8.56 38.33
CA SER A 219 0.52 -9.20 39.63
C SER A 219 -0.32 -10.44 39.95
N ARG A 220 -1.44 -10.63 39.25
CA ARG A 220 -2.38 -11.74 39.47
C ARG A 220 -2.82 -12.39 38.16
N LEU A 221 -3.27 -13.64 38.26
CA LEU A 221 -4.00 -14.35 37.22
C LEU A 221 -5.31 -14.86 37.80
N PHE A 222 -6.42 -14.60 37.12
CA PHE A 222 -7.74 -15.14 37.38
C PHE A 222 -7.99 -16.33 36.45
N VAL A 223 -8.51 -17.44 36.95
CA VAL A 223 -8.81 -18.66 36.16
C VAL A 223 -10.16 -19.25 36.59
N GLY A 224 -11.01 -19.62 35.63
CA GLY A 224 -12.33 -20.22 35.87
C GLY A 224 -12.79 -21.19 34.79
N GLY A 225 -13.85 -21.94 35.11
CA GLY A 225 -14.49 -22.90 34.23
C GLY A 225 -15.66 -23.62 34.92
N LYS A 226 -15.84 -24.90 34.62
CA LYS A 226 -16.83 -25.80 35.26
C LYS A 226 -16.54 -26.09 36.75
N ASP A 227 -15.40 -25.67 37.30
CA ASP A 227 -15.13 -25.67 38.74
C ASP A 227 -16.08 -24.72 39.55
N HIS A 228 -17.07 -24.09 38.90
CA HIS A 228 -18.05 -23.14 39.45
C HIS A 228 -17.43 -21.99 40.29
N SER A 229 -16.18 -21.63 40.00
CA SER A 229 -15.37 -20.73 40.82
C SER A 229 -14.29 -20.02 40.02
N ILE A 230 -13.84 -18.86 40.53
CA ILE A 230 -12.59 -18.21 40.10
C ILE A 230 -11.48 -18.55 41.10
N THR A 231 -10.40 -19.15 40.64
CA THR A 231 -9.15 -19.24 41.38
C THR A 231 -8.25 -18.06 41.02
N VAL A 232 -7.71 -17.38 42.04
CA VAL A 232 -6.84 -16.20 41.90
C VAL A 232 -5.42 -16.58 42.32
N TYR A 233 -4.47 -16.44 41.41
CA TYR A 233 -3.05 -16.72 41.61
C TYR A 233 -2.23 -15.44 41.76
N ASP A 234 -1.15 -15.49 42.54
CA ASP A 234 -0.05 -14.53 42.53
C ASP A 234 0.94 -14.89 41.42
N THR A 235 1.29 -13.97 40.51
CA THR A 235 2.16 -14.30 39.35
C THR A 235 3.64 -14.39 39.68
N SER A 236 4.06 -13.92 40.86
CA SER A 236 5.46 -13.97 41.31
C SER A 236 5.82 -15.28 42.01
N THR A 237 4.82 -15.98 42.55
CA THR A 237 4.97 -17.22 43.35
C THR A 237 4.10 -18.38 42.89
N TRP A 238 3.11 -18.12 42.02
CA TRP A 238 2.09 -19.07 41.53
C TRP A 238 1.27 -19.76 42.64
N GLN A 239 1.13 -19.09 43.79
CA GLN A 239 0.28 -19.55 44.88
C GLN A 239 -1.13 -19.00 44.74
N ILE A 240 -2.11 -19.80 45.16
CA ILE A 240 -3.52 -19.40 45.26
C ILE A 240 -3.65 -18.33 46.36
N LEU A 241 -3.96 -17.10 45.97
CA LEU A 241 -4.33 -16.01 46.87
C LEU A 241 -5.77 -16.16 47.39
N ARG A 242 -6.66 -16.67 46.54
CA ARG A 242 -8.11 -16.74 46.79
C ARG A 242 -8.80 -17.74 45.87
N ILE A 243 -9.90 -18.31 46.33
CA ILE A 243 -10.95 -18.90 45.49
C ILE A 243 -12.23 -18.09 45.75
N ILE A 244 -12.98 -17.79 44.69
CA ILE A 244 -14.29 -17.14 44.72
C ILE A 244 -15.31 -18.18 44.23
N GLU A 245 -16.10 -18.70 45.16
CA GLU A 245 -17.18 -19.66 44.89
C GLU A 245 -18.39 -18.93 44.29
N LEU A 246 -18.92 -19.41 43.16
CA LEU A 246 -20.01 -18.72 42.43
C LEU A 246 -21.34 -19.47 42.49
N GLY A 247 -21.34 -20.79 42.74
CA GLY A 247 -22.55 -21.56 42.98
C GLY A 247 -22.51 -22.96 42.39
N ALA A 248 -23.31 -23.18 41.35
CA ALA A 248 -23.44 -24.46 40.65
C ALA A 248 -23.56 -24.25 39.12
N ASP A 249 -22.95 -23.15 38.63
CA ASP A 249 -23.05 -22.65 37.26
C ASP A 249 -21.63 -22.39 36.74
N ASP A 250 -21.33 -22.83 35.52
CA ASP A 250 -20.00 -22.71 34.90
C ASP A 250 -19.58 -21.25 34.76
N VAL A 251 -18.28 -20.97 34.95
CA VAL A 251 -17.67 -19.70 34.55
C VAL A 251 -17.28 -19.76 33.07
N TYR A 252 -17.86 -18.88 32.26
CA TYR A 252 -17.57 -18.84 30.81
C TYR A 252 -16.56 -17.75 30.43
N ASN A 253 -16.51 -16.63 31.17
CA ASN A 253 -15.57 -15.54 30.92
C ASN A 253 -15.31 -14.71 32.20
N THR A 254 -14.16 -14.03 32.27
CA THR A 254 -13.81 -13.13 33.37
C THR A 254 -12.86 -12.02 32.91
N VAL A 255 -13.12 -10.78 33.31
CA VAL A 255 -12.35 -9.59 32.90
C VAL A 255 -12.19 -8.65 34.11
N PRO A 256 -10.97 -8.23 34.49
CA PRO A 256 -10.77 -7.23 35.54
C PRO A 256 -11.17 -5.83 35.06
N SER A 257 -11.45 -4.91 35.99
CA SER A 257 -11.51 -3.49 35.66
C SER A 257 -10.13 -2.97 35.22
N PRO A 258 -10.04 -1.86 34.46
CA PRO A 258 -8.76 -1.29 34.00
C PRO A 258 -7.77 -0.95 35.14
N ASP A 259 -8.27 -0.60 36.32
CA ASP A 259 -7.49 -0.39 37.55
C ASP A 259 -7.16 -1.67 38.36
N GLY A 260 -7.73 -2.82 38.00
CA GLY A 260 -7.61 -4.09 38.70
C GLY A 260 -8.28 -4.17 40.09
N ARG A 261 -9.08 -3.19 40.53
CA ARG A 261 -9.81 -3.24 41.82
C ARG A 261 -11.04 -4.14 41.78
N LEU A 262 -11.68 -4.29 40.62
CA LEU A 262 -12.86 -5.13 40.39
C LEU A 262 -12.56 -6.27 39.39
N LEU A 263 -13.44 -7.28 39.42
CA LEU A 263 -13.43 -8.42 38.51
C LEU A 263 -14.87 -8.71 38.08
N ALA A 264 -15.15 -8.60 36.78
CA ALA A 264 -16.37 -9.07 36.17
C ALA A 264 -16.25 -10.56 35.83
N ILE A 265 -17.37 -11.27 35.97
CA ILE A 265 -17.46 -12.72 35.73
C ILE A 265 -18.82 -12.99 35.08
N THR A 266 -18.82 -13.67 33.93
CA THR A 266 -20.04 -14.28 33.39
C THR A 266 -20.10 -15.75 33.76
N HIS A 267 -21.20 -16.12 34.41
CA HIS A 267 -21.45 -17.48 34.84
C HIS A 267 -22.94 -17.78 34.71
N GLY A 268 -23.30 -18.98 34.22
CA GLY A 268 -24.68 -19.31 33.89
C GLY A 268 -25.34 -18.24 33.00
N GLN A 269 -26.44 -17.64 33.47
CA GLN A 269 -27.22 -16.59 32.79
C GLN A 269 -26.91 -15.15 33.29
N GLU A 270 -25.80 -14.99 34.01
CA GLU A 270 -25.58 -13.88 34.94
C GLU A 270 -24.29 -13.09 34.68
N LEU A 271 -24.30 -11.81 35.08
CA LEU A 271 -23.10 -11.00 35.28
C LEU A 271 -22.93 -10.74 36.77
N SER A 272 -21.78 -11.15 37.32
CA SER A 272 -21.36 -10.82 38.69
C SER A 272 -20.11 -9.94 38.68
N VAL A 273 -20.02 -9.00 39.61
CA VAL A 273 -18.81 -8.18 39.81
C VAL A 273 -18.33 -8.30 41.25
N TYR A 274 -17.02 -8.54 41.44
CA TYR A 274 -16.36 -8.79 42.72
C TYR A 274 -15.18 -7.84 42.95
N TRP A 275 -14.94 -7.47 44.21
CA TRP A 275 -13.73 -6.76 44.61
C TRP A 275 -12.51 -7.70 44.65
N THR A 276 -11.46 -7.41 43.88
CA THR A 276 -10.26 -8.29 43.79
C THR A 276 -9.48 -8.34 45.11
N SER A 277 -9.58 -7.31 45.94
CA SER A 277 -8.87 -7.20 47.22
C SER A 277 -9.34 -8.25 48.25
N ASN A 278 -10.65 -8.45 48.36
CA ASN A 278 -11.27 -9.22 49.45
C ASN A 278 -12.18 -10.36 48.98
N GLY A 279 -12.52 -10.44 47.68
CA GLY A 279 -13.44 -11.44 47.13
C GLY A 279 -14.91 -11.23 47.47
N THR A 280 -15.33 -10.03 47.91
CA THR A 280 -16.74 -9.74 48.15
C THR A 280 -17.41 -9.25 46.88
N GLN A 281 -18.57 -9.81 46.58
CA GLN A 281 -19.45 -9.38 45.51
C GLN A 281 -19.89 -7.92 45.71
N LEU A 282 -19.79 -7.10 44.66
CA LEU A 282 -20.30 -5.73 44.59
C LEU A 282 -21.78 -5.77 44.17
N TYR A 283 -22.07 -6.43 43.05
CA TYR A 283 -23.43 -6.72 42.57
C TYR A 283 -23.48 -8.01 41.73
N ASN A 284 -24.70 -8.42 41.38
CA ASN A 284 -25.00 -9.46 40.39
C ASN A 284 -26.31 -9.09 39.67
N VAL A 285 -26.42 -9.45 38.39
CA VAL A 285 -27.62 -9.24 37.57
C VAL A 285 -27.95 -10.45 36.70
N HIS A 286 -29.22 -10.87 36.73
CA HIS A 286 -29.79 -11.98 35.95
C HIS A 286 -30.65 -11.42 34.80
N ASN A 287 -30.03 -10.99 33.70
CA ASN A 287 -30.76 -10.32 32.61
C ASN A 287 -30.78 -11.08 31.27
N HIS A 288 -29.86 -12.01 31.04
CA HIS A 288 -29.93 -12.95 29.90
C HIS A 288 -30.92 -14.08 30.21
N THR A 289 -31.43 -14.76 29.16
CA THR A 289 -32.33 -15.93 29.32
C THR A 289 -31.66 -17.26 28.93
N ASP A 290 -30.40 -17.21 28.56
CA ASP A 290 -29.52 -18.34 28.23
C ASP A 290 -28.08 -17.97 28.62
N VAL A 291 -27.12 -18.85 28.37
CA VAL A 291 -25.71 -18.73 28.77
C VAL A 291 -25.05 -17.45 28.26
N VAL A 292 -24.22 -16.82 29.11
CA VAL A 292 -23.47 -15.59 28.81
C VAL A 292 -21.98 -15.90 28.57
N LEU A 293 -21.55 -15.79 27.30
CA LEU A 293 -20.19 -16.14 26.85
C LEU A 293 -19.30 -14.91 26.66
N GLY A 294 -19.84 -13.86 26.04
CA GLY A 294 -19.13 -12.61 25.82
C GLY A 294 -19.12 -11.74 27.09
N LEU A 295 -17.95 -11.21 27.42
CA LEU A 295 -17.75 -10.24 28.49
C LEU A 295 -16.59 -9.33 28.10
N ASP A 296 -16.76 -8.02 28.24
CA ASP A 296 -15.65 -7.07 28.24
C ASP A 296 -15.96 -5.82 29.08
N TRP A 297 -14.92 -5.12 29.53
CA TRP A 297 -14.97 -3.89 30.34
C TRP A 297 -14.41 -2.73 29.52
N SER A 298 -15.08 -1.57 29.49
CA SER A 298 -14.56 -0.43 28.74
C SER A 298 -13.21 0.03 29.32
N PRO A 299 -12.23 0.43 28.47
CA PRO A 299 -10.95 0.95 28.94
C PRO A 299 -11.07 2.17 29.85
N ASP A 300 -12.16 2.93 29.73
CA ASP A 300 -12.51 4.06 30.60
C ASP A 300 -13.25 3.64 31.88
N GLY A 301 -13.38 2.35 32.17
CA GLY A 301 -13.90 1.81 33.42
C GLY A 301 -15.41 1.94 33.63
N ARG A 302 -16.13 2.75 32.85
CA ARG A 302 -17.54 3.12 33.08
C ARG A 302 -18.56 2.04 32.71
N TRP A 303 -18.23 1.19 31.74
CA TRP A 303 -19.18 0.26 31.10
C TRP A 303 -18.71 -1.19 31.15
N ILE A 304 -19.66 -2.11 31.31
CA ILE A 304 -19.45 -3.55 31.09
C ILE A 304 -20.42 -4.00 30.00
N ILE A 305 -19.94 -4.78 29.04
CA ILE A 305 -20.77 -5.37 27.98
C ILE A 305 -20.76 -6.89 28.13
N THR A 306 -21.93 -7.51 27.98
CA THR A 306 -22.08 -8.97 27.96
C THR A 306 -22.79 -9.45 26.70
N GLY A 307 -22.39 -10.62 26.20
CA GLY A 307 -22.99 -11.30 25.05
C GLY A 307 -23.41 -12.73 25.43
N GLY A 308 -24.56 -13.20 24.91
CA GLY A 308 -25.04 -14.53 25.25
C GLY A 308 -25.85 -15.23 24.16
N ASN A 309 -26.17 -16.50 24.45
CA ASN A 309 -26.91 -17.42 23.58
C ASN A 309 -28.42 -17.12 23.53
N ASP A 310 -28.89 -16.09 24.24
CA ASP A 310 -30.24 -15.54 24.07
C ASP A 310 -30.33 -14.57 22.87
N GLY A 311 -29.34 -14.61 21.98
CA GLY A 311 -29.25 -13.82 20.74
C GLY A 311 -28.96 -12.34 20.97
N ARG A 312 -28.38 -11.97 22.12
CA ARG A 312 -28.36 -10.58 22.61
C ARG A 312 -27.02 -10.17 23.18
N PHE A 313 -26.74 -8.86 23.09
CA PHE A 313 -25.78 -8.19 23.97
C PHE A 313 -26.48 -7.19 24.90
N ARG A 314 -25.84 -6.87 26.02
CA ARG A 314 -26.32 -5.94 27.05
C ARG A 314 -25.18 -5.06 27.55
N VAL A 315 -25.49 -3.81 27.88
CA VAL A 315 -24.54 -2.82 28.40
C VAL A 315 -24.99 -2.39 29.80
N TYR A 316 -24.05 -2.31 30.76
CA TYR A 316 -24.31 -1.96 32.16
C TYR A 316 -23.37 -0.85 32.64
N HIS A 317 -23.84 -0.03 33.57
CA HIS A 317 -22.97 0.82 34.39
C HIS A 317 -22.10 -0.03 35.32
N ALA A 318 -20.78 0.11 35.24
CA ALA A 318 -19.81 -0.67 35.98
C ALA A 318 -19.82 -0.45 37.52
N GLU A 319 -20.29 0.72 37.98
CA GLU A 319 -20.37 1.07 39.41
C GLU A 319 -21.45 0.24 40.15
N ASN A 320 -22.58 -0.02 39.48
CA ASN A 320 -23.82 -0.43 40.16
C ASN A 320 -24.66 -1.50 39.42
N GLY A 321 -24.25 -1.95 38.24
CA GLY A 321 -24.92 -3.01 37.49
C GLY A 321 -26.24 -2.60 36.83
N THR A 322 -26.58 -1.31 36.79
CA THR A 322 -27.80 -0.86 36.07
C THR A 322 -27.63 -1.09 34.57
N GLN A 323 -28.51 -1.92 33.98
CA GLN A 323 -28.54 -2.16 32.55
C GLN A 323 -29.02 -0.90 31.81
N MET A 324 -28.18 -0.38 30.91
CA MET A 324 -28.49 0.75 30.03
C MET A 324 -29.16 0.29 28.74
N LEU A 325 -28.64 -0.76 28.11
CA LEU A 325 -29.04 -1.20 26.78
C LEU A 325 -29.19 -2.73 26.72
N SER A 326 -30.10 -3.22 25.88
CA SER A 326 -30.17 -4.61 25.44
C SER A 326 -30.60 -4.68 23.98
N VAL A 327 -29.73 -5.21 23.14
CA VAL A 327 -29.93 -5.33 21.68
C VAL A 327 -30.06 -6.80 21.31
N ASN A 328 -30.90 -7.09 20.32
CA ASN A 328 -31.07 -8.43 19.74
C ASN A 328 -30.30 -8.53 18.42
N GLN A 329 -29.27 -9.37 18.40
CA GLN A 329 -28.45 -9.67 17.22
C GLN A 329 -29.00 -10.81 16.37
N GLY A 330 -30.03 -11.53 16.84
CA GLY A 330 -30.63 -12.67 16.12
C GLY A 330 -29.74 -13.92 16.04
N SER A 331 -28.55 -13.89 16.64
CA SER A 331 -27.55 -14.96 16.70
C SER A 331 -26.75 -14.88 18.01
N ASP A 332 -26.22 -16.01 18.46
CA ASP A 332 -25.46 -16.13 19.71
C ASP A 332 -24.23 -15.21 19.68
N VAL A 333 -23.98 -14.50 20.78
CA VAL A 333 -22.82 -13.60 20.92
C VAL A 333 -21.73 -14.30 21.74
N ASN A 334 -20.75 -14.87 21.05
CA ASN A 334 -19.69 -15.71 21.63
C ASN A 334 -18.62 -14.88 22.40
N ALA A 335 -18.28 -13.69 21.90
CA ALA A 335 -17.29 -12.78 22.49
C ALA A 335 -17.59 -11.30 22.19
N VAL A 336 -16.94 -10.40 22.93
CA VAL A 336 -17.03 -8.94 22.85
C VAL A 336 -15.60 -8.39 22.97
N ALA A 337 -15.26 -7.33 22.24
CA ALA A 337 -14.02 -6.59 22.49
C ALA A 337 -14.21 -5.08 22.24
N PHE A 338 -13.87 -4.24 23.22
CA PHE A 338 -13.67 -2.80 23.06
C PHE A 338 -12.38 -2.49 22.28
N ASN A 339 -12.37 -1.38 21.54
CA ASN A 339 -11.10 -0.77 21.13
C ASN A 339 -10.42 -0.15 22.37
N ARG A 340 -9.11 0.07 22.31
CA ARG A 340 -8.28 0.57 23.42
C ARG A 340 -8.68 1.97 23.89
N ALA A 341 -9.23 2.83 23.02
CA ALA A 341 -9.77 4.14 23.36
C ALA A 341 -11.17 4.08 24.01
N GLY A 342 -11.86 2.93 23.98
CA GLY A 342 -13.22 2.78 24.51
C GLY A 342 -14.30 3.55 23.75
N THR A 343 -14.00 4.02 22.53
CA THR A 343 -14.95 4.74 21.65
C THR A 343 -15.86 3.78 20.88
N HIS A 344 -15.43 2.52 20.70
CA HIS A 344 -16.11 1.50 19.92
C HIS A 344 -15.95 0.10 20.53
N PHE A 345 -16.84 -0.82 20.18
CA PHE A 345 -16.69 -2.26 20.45
C PHE A 345 -17.20 -3.11 19.29
N VAL A 346 -16.76 -4.36 19.24
CA VAL A 346 -17.10 -5.36 18.21
C VAL A 346 -17.53 -6.67 18.88
N LEU A 347 -18.25 -7.51 18.14
CA LEU A 347 -18.87 -8.74 18.64
C LEU A 347 -18.50 -9.94 17.76
N ALA A 348 -18.18 -11.09 18.37
CA ALA A 348 -18.07 -12.36 17.66
C ALA A 348 -19.42 -13.09 17.69
N THR A 349 -20.11 -13.17 16.55
CA THR A 349 -21.47 -13.74 16.46
C THR A 349 -21.53 -15.05 15.68
N ASP A 350 -22.54 -15.86 15.97
CA ASP A 350 -22.89 -17.05 15.20
C ASP A 350 -23.52 -16.73 13.84
N SER A 351 -23.49 -17.69 12.91
CA SER A 351 -23.90 -17.49 11.51
C SER A 351 -25.36 -17.10 11.33
N GLY A 352 -25.61 -16.11 10.46
CA GLY A 352 -26.95 -15.62 10.12
C GLY A 352 -27.25 -14.19 10.59
N SER A 353 -26.23 -13.44 11.01
CA SER A 353 -26.30 -12.01 11.33
C SER A 353 -24.99 -11.31 10.98
N THR A 354 -25.05 -10.01 10.70
CA THR A 354 -23.90 -9.17 10.35
C THR A 354 -23.04 -8.85 11.57
N THR A 355 -21.78 -9.26 11.52
CA THR A 355 -20.75 -8.81 12.46
C THR A 355 -20.58 -7.30 12.32
N SER A 356 -20.60 -6.59 13.45
CA SER A 356 -20.80 -5.15 13.47
C SER A 356 -19.97 -4.46 14.55
N ILE A 357 -19.47 -3.27 14.24
CA ILE A 357 -18.84 -2.35 15.19
C ILE A 357 -19.91 -1.40 15.73
N TYR A 358 -19.86 -1.09 17.02
CA TYR A 358 -20.80 -0.21 17.73
C TYR A 358 -20.05 0.95 18.36
N SER A 359 -20.55 2.18 18.22
CA SER A 359 -20.02 3.33 18.97
C SER A 359 -20.55 3.37 20.41
N THR A 360 -19.72 3.82 21.35
CA THR A 360 -20.09 4.03 22.77
C THR A 360 -20.63 5.43 23.05
N SER A 361 -20.66 6.31 22.05
CA SER A 361 -20.92 7.75 22.18
C SER A 361 -22.36 8.14 22.55
N ASP A 362 -23.37 7.33 22.20
CA ASP A 362 -24.76 7.56 22.59
C ASP A 362 -25.54 6.25 22.81
N TRP A 363 -25.80 5.92 24.08
CA TRP A 363 -26.64 4.79 24.50
C TRP A 363 -28.16 5.10 24.52
N SER A 364 -28.57 6.34 24.24
CA SER A 364 -29.95 6.82 24.41
C SER A 364 -30.83 6.72 23.15
N ASN A 365 -30.22 6.49 21.99
CA ASN A 365 -30.91 6.36 20.72
C ASN A 365 -31.34 4.91 20.43
N GLU A 366 -32.58 4.73 19.94
CA GLU A 366 -33.07 3.42 19.46
C GLU A 366 -32.32 2.97 18.19
N TYR A 367 -31.64 3.90 17.51
CA TYR A 367 -30.68 3.68 16.44
C TYR A 367 -29.28 4.07 16.91
N TYR A 368 -28.61 3.16 17.62
CA TYR A 368 -27.18 3.27 17.91
C TYR A 368 -26.37 3.33 16.60
N THR A 369 -25.26 4.08 16.59
CA THR A 369 -24.37 4.12 15.42
C THR A 369 -23.58 2.81 15.34
N MET A 370 -23.83 2.04 14.28
CA MET A 370 -23.12 0.80 13.96
C MET A 370 -22.58 0.82 12.52
N VAL A 371 -21.46 0.12 12.31
CA VAL A 371 -20.87 -0.17 10.99
C VAL A 371 -20.89 -1.68 10.80
N GLU A 372 -21.48 -2.16 9.70
CA GLU A 372 -21.48 -3.58 9.36
C GLU A 372 -20.16 -4.00 8.71
N ILE A 373 -19.54 -5.05 9.26
CA ILE A 373 -18.29 -5.64 8.78
C ILE A 373 -18.58 -6.81 7.80
N GLY A 374 -19.77 -7.41 7.85
CA GLY A 374 -20.21 -8.51 6.98
C GLY A 374 -20.64 -9.77 7.74
N ASP A 375 -20.87 -10.89 7.03
CA ASP A 375 -21.04 -12.24 7.61
C ASP A 375 -19.79 -13.09 7.28
N PHE A 376 -19.49 -14.09 8.11
CA PHE A 376 -18.32 -14.95 7.92
C PHE A 376 -18.55 -15.93 6.77
N PRO A 377 -17.84 -15.80 5.63
CA PRO A 377 -18.23 -16.43 4.38
C PRO A 377 -18.17 -17.96 4.43
N GLY A 378 -19.23 -18.60 3.90
CA GLY A 378 -19.53 -19.98 4.27
C GLY A 378 -20.39 -20.80 3.31
N GLY A 379 -20.12 -20.75 2.00
CA GLY A 379 -20.52 -21.78 1.02
C GLY A 379 -22.00 -22.15 0.91
N SER A 380 -22.65 -21.73 -0.18
CA SER A 380 -24.07 -21.95 -0.46
C SER A 380 -24.48 -23.43 -0.52
N GLY A 381 -25.45 -23.83 0.32
CA GLY A 381 -25.98 -25.19 0.34
C GLY A 381 -27.15 -25.40 1.31
N ASN A 382 -28.16 -26.15 0.87
CA ASN A 382 -29.42 -26.43 1.60
C ASN A 382 -29.27 -27.39 2.80
N GLY A 383 -28.30 -27.12 3.67
CA GLY A 383 -28.02 -27.88 4.89
C GLY A 383 -27.01 -27.22 5.85
N ALA A 384 -26.56 -26.00 5.57
CA ALA A 384 -25.52 -25.29 6.34
C ALA A 384 -26.04 -24.52 7.58
N SER A 385 -27.23 -24.87 8.09
CA SER A 385 -27.91 -24.10 9.15
C SER A 385 -27.23 -24.21 10.52
N GLY A 386 -26.81 -23.07 11.09
CA GLY A 386 -26.46 -22.92 12.50
C GLY A 386 -25.15 -23.58 12.94
N ARG A 387 -24.09 -23.50 12.12
CA ARG A 387 -22.76 -24.10 12.41
C ARG A 387 -21.56 -23.27 11.92
N ARG A 388 -21.69 -21.97 11.72
CA ARG A 388 -20.59 -21.08 11.29
C ARG A 388 -20.61 -19.78 12.12
N GLY A 389 -19.77 -18.80 11.80
CA GLY A 389 -19.63 -17.53 12.54
C GLY A 389 -18.28 -17.43 13.25
N ALA A 390 -18.15 -16.47 14.18
CA ALA A 390 -16.94 -16.27 14.99
C ALA A 390 -17.12 -16.70 16.44
N ARG A 391 -16.05 -17.27 17.01
CA ARG A 391 -15.96 -17.75 18.40
C ARG A 391 -15.28 -16.77 19.35
N ASP A 392 -14.41 -15.93 18.82
CA ASP A 392 -13.61 -15.00 19.59
C ASP A 392 -13.20 -13.80 18.72
N VAL A 393 -12.90 -12.67 19.35
CA VAL A 393 -12.51 -11.43 18.67
C VAL A 393 -11.55 -10.58 19.51
N ALA A 394 -10.53 -9.99 18.88
CA ALA A 394 -9.62 -9.04 19.52
C ALA A 394 -9.21 -7.90 18.56
N TRP A 395 -9.05 -6.69 19.09
CA TRP A 395 -8.50 -5.55 18.34
C TRP A 395 -6.97 -5.56 18.32
N SER A 396 -6.37 -5.08 17.24
CA SER A 396 -4.94 -4.75 17.24
C SER A 396 -4.64 -3.50 18.08
N LEU A 397 -3.44 -3.38 18.62
CA LEU A 397 -3.03 -2.27 19.49
C LEU A 397 -3.01 -0.89 18.83
N ASP A 398 -2.99 -0.85 17.49
CA ASP A 398 -3.11 0.36 16.66
C ASP A 398 -4.56 0.63 16.20
N GLU A 399 -5.53 -0.12 16.72
CA GLU A 399 -6.99 -0.07 16.44
C GLU A 399 -7.39 -0.23 14.97
N LYS A 400 -6.44 -0.55 14.11
CA LYS A 400 -6.61 -0.65 12.66
C LYS A 400 -7.03 -2.04 12.18
N ARG A 401 -6.99 -3.06 13.04
CA ARG A 401 -7.34 -4.44 12.67
C ARG A 401 -8.19 -5.09 13.74
N ILE A 402 -9.02 -6.02 13.30
CA ILE A 402 -9.91 -6.82 14.15
C ILE A 402 -9.71 -8.29 13.78
N HIS A 403 -9.18 -9.07 14.72
CA HIS A 403 -8.83 -10.47 14.54
C HIS A 403 -9.97 -11.35 15.03
N PHE A 404 -10.44 -12.32 14.23
CA PHE A 404 -11.58 -13.19 14.55
C PHE A 404 -11.26 -14.68 14.37
N GLY A 405 -11.76 -15.50 15.31
CA GLY A 405 -11.58 -16.96 15.30
C GLY A 405 -12.80 -17.64 14.72
N ALA A 406 -12.67 -18.39 13.61
CA ALA A 406 -13.81 -18.92 12.89
C ALA A 406 -14.32 -20.27 13.43
N LYS A 407 -15.65 -20.42 13.41
CA LYS A 407 -16.41 -21.62 13.78
C LYS A 407 -16.60 -22.53 12.56
N TYR A 408 -16.22 -23.80 12.70
CA TYR A 408 -16.44 -24.96 11.81
C TYR A 408 -16.06 -24.79 10.33
N TYR A 409 -15.10 -25.59 9.85
CA TYR A 409 -14.49 -25.54 8.51
C TYR A 409 -13.62 -24.30 8.21
N GLY A 410 -13.78 -23.19 8.95
CA GLY A 410 -12.94 -21.99 8.86
C GLY A 410 -11.81 -21.94 9.89
N GLY A 411 -10.70 -21.29 9.54
CA GLY A 411 -9.57 -20.95 10.42
C GLY A 411 -9.63 -19.56 11.04
N PHE A 412 -8.78 -18.65 10.56
CA PHE A 412 -8.57 -17.34 11.18
C PHE A 412 -8.83 -16.21 10.18
N TYR A 413 -9.48 -15.13 10.63
CA TYR A 413 -9.69 -13.90 9.84
C TYR A 413 -9.01 -12.71 10.54
N THR A 414 -8.37 -11.84 9.76
CA THR A 414 -8.02 -10.49 10.22
C THR A 414 -8.72 -9.49 9.31
N PHE A 415 -9.69 -8.77 9.86
CA PHE A 415 -10.27 -7.60 9.23
C PHE A 415 -9.35 -6.39 9.44
N TYR A 416 -9.31 -5.52 8.46
CA TYR A 416 -8.50 -4.30 8.45
C TYR A 416 -9.42 -3.09 8.30
N SER A 417 -8.98 -1.93 8.78
CA SER A 417 -9.55 -0.65 8.36
C SER A 417 -9.06 -0.33 6.95
N VAL A 418 -9.82 0.46 6.18
CA VAL A 418 -9.39 1.06 4.90
C VAL A 418 -8.04 1.78 5.06
N ASP A 419 -7.78 2.40 6.22
CA ASP A 419 -6.50 3.01 6.56
C ASP A 419 -5.32 2.03 6.80
N SER A 420 -5.45 0.74 6.48
CA SER A 420 -4.48 -0.29 6.91
C SER A 420 -4.30 -1.63 6.16
N PHE A 421 -5.12 -2.18 5.27
CA PHE A 421 -5.91 -1.53 4.20
C PHE A 421 -5.00 -1.01 3.06
N ILE A 422 -3.68 -1.17 3.19
CA ILE A 422 -2.65 -0.66 2.24
C ILE A 422 -1.30 -1.44 2.40
N TRP A 423 -1.26 -2.60 3.07
CA TRP A 423 -0.03 -3.14 3.67
C TRP A 423 0.34 -4.58 3.35
N MET A 424 -0.58 -5.46 2.94
CA MET A 424 -0.33 -6.90 2.75
C MET A 424 -0.86 -7.40 1.40
N GLY A 425 -0.21 -8.42 0.81
CA GLY A 425 -0.83 -9.23 -0.26
C GLY A 425 -0.15 -9.24 -1.64
N GLY A 426 0.59 -8.20 -2.04
CA GLY A 426 1.29 -8.17 -3.34
C GLY A 426 2.31 -7.02 -3.47
N ASP A 427 2.72 -6.68 -4.71
CA ASP A 427 3.36 -5.37 -4.95
C ASP A 427 2.32 -4.28 -4.65
N VAL A 428 2.71 -3.33 -3.79
CA VAL A 428 1.86 -2.23 -3.34
C VAL A 428 1.37 -1.40 -4.54
N THR A 429 2.13 -1.29 -5.63
CA THR A 429 1.66 -0.63 -6.86
C THR A 429 0.52 -1.38 -7.54
N GLY A 430 0.59 -2.71 -7.61
CA GLY A 430 -0.49 -3.53 -8.15
C GLY A 430 -1.77 -3.42 -7.32
N GLN A 431 -1.63 -3.22 -6.01
CA GLN A 431 -2.74 -3.07 -5.06
C GLN A 431 -3.37 -1.67 -5.09
N LEU A 432 -2.55 -0.61 -5.00
CA LEU A 432 -2.97 0.79 -5.18
C LEU A 432 -3.71 1.01 -6.51
N MET A 433 -3.31 0.28 -7.56
CA MET A 433 -3.96 0.35 -8.86
C MET A 433 -5.12 -0.65 -9.05
N GLU A 434 -5.25 -1.71 -8.25
CA GLU A 434 -6.27 -2.77 -8.49
C GLU A 434 -7.69 -2.20 -8.49
N THR A 435 -7.95 -1.30 -7.54
CA THR A 435 -9.19 -0.55 -7.42
C THR A 435 -9.53 0.21 -8.70
N ARG A 436 -8.57 0.94 -9.24
CA ARG A 436 -8.75 1.75 -10.45
C ARG A 436 -8.76 0.89 -11.73
N PHE A 437 -8.08 -0.26 -11.72
CA PHE A 437 -8.20 -1.27 -12.76
C PHE A 437 -9.62 -1.87 -12.79
N ARG A 438 -10.29 -2.10 -11.65
CA ARG A 438 -11.69 -2.58 -11.63
C ARG A 438 -12.67 -1.54 -12.22
N GLU A 439 -12.37 -0.26 -12.06
CA GLU A 439 -13.17 0.86 -12.57
C GLU A 439 -13.07 0.99 -14.12
N TYR A 440 -11.87 0.78 -14.70
CA TYR A 440 -11.59 1.09 -16.12
C TYR A 440 -11.16 -0.09 -17.03
N ALA A 441 -10.72 -1.24 -16.50
CA ALA A 441 -10.22 -2.37 -17.29
C ALA A 441 -11.33 -3.25 -17.90
N ASN A 442 -12.34 -2.64 -18.52
CA ASN A 442 -13.53 -3.30 -19.04
C ASN A 442 -13.26 -3.99 -20.41
N VAL A 443 -12.25 -4.87 -20.44
CA VAL A 443 -11.86 -5.65 -21.62
C VAL A 443 -12.98 -6.60 -22.04
N SER A 444 -13.08 -6.86 -23.35
CA SER A 444 -14.26 -7.50 -23.98
C SER A 444 -14.64 -8.91 -23.48
N ASN A 445 -13.79 -9.56 -22.68
CA ASN A 445 -14.01 -10.87 -22.06
C ASN A 445 -14.22 -10.82 -20.53
N GLY A 446 -14.13 -9.65 -19.86
CA GLY A 446 -14.47 -9.49 -18.44
C GLY A 446 -13.50 -10.08 -17.41
N TYR A 447 -12.22 -10.29 -17.78
CA TYR A 447 -11.17 -10.75 -16.85
C TYR A 447 -10.21 -9.62 -16.48
N MET A 448 -9.89 -9.49 -15.21
CA MET A 448 -8.76 -8.66 -14.77
C MET A 448 -7.41 -9.34 -15.09
N PRO A 449 -6.32 -8.55 -15.26
CA PRO A 449 -4.95 -9.03 -15.10
C PRO A 449 -4.77 -9.88 -13.83
N ASN A 450 -4.25 -11.10 -13.97
CA ASN A 450 -3.91 -11.95 -12.83
C ASN A 450 -2.63 -11.44 -12.15
N HIS A 451 -2.77 -10.50 -11.22
CA HIS A 451 -1.68 -10.02 -10.37
C HIS A 451 -1.32 -11.06 -9.30
N PHE A 452 -0.42 -11.98 -9.64
CA PHE A 452 0.14 -12.94 -8.69
C PHE A 452 1.11 -12.23 -7.73
N ASN A 453 1.02 -12.51 -6.42
CA ASN A 453 2.07 -12.18 -5.46
C ASN A 453 3.31 -13.04 -5.74
N SER A 454 4.20 -12.52 -6.59
CA SER A 454 5.13 -13.31 -7.38
C SER A 454 6.28 -12.44 -7.86
N SER A 455 7.52 -12.92 -7.74
CA SER A 455 8.68 -12.22 -8.31
C SER A 455 8.60 -12.16 -9.84
N ILE A 456 9.36 -11.23 -10.45
CA ILE A 456 9.45 -11.07 -11.91
C ILE A 456 9.81 -12.38 -12.63
N ASN A 457 10.66 -13.21 -12.01
CA ASN A 457 10.98 -14.55 -12.49
C ASN A 457 9.73 -15.44 -12.60
N MET A 458 8.86 -15.46 -11.58
CA MET A 458 7.66 -16.29 -11.57
C MET A 458 6.53 -15.71 -12.44
N ILE A 459 6.38 -14.38 -12.53
CA ILE A 459 5.47 -13.73 -13.50
C ILE A 459 5.86 -14.12 -14.94
N THR A 460 7.15 -13.97 -15.27
CA THR A 460 7.69 -14.33 -16.59
C THR A 460 7.59 -15.83 -16.85
N HIS A 461 7.77 -16.68 -15.82
CA HIS A 461 7.56 -18.12 -15.92
C HIS A 461 6.10 -18.47 -16.21
N VAL A 462 5.12 -17.81 -15.60
CA VAL A 462 3.69 -18.01 -15.92
C VAL A 462 3.44 -17.67 -17.38
N GLN A 463 3.87 -16.49 -17.84
CA GLN A 463 3.70 -16.03 -19.22
C GLN A 463 4.37 -16.98 -20.25
N CYS A 464 5.61 -17.39 -20.00
CA CYS A 464 6.34 -18.24 -20.94
C CYS A 464 5.96 -19.74 -20.88
N ASN A 465 5.39 -20.25 -19.78
CA ASN A 465 5.28 -21.70 -19.55
C ASN A 465 3.90 -22.24 -19.13
N MET A 466 2.98 -21.43 -18.57
CA MET A 466 1.79 -21.95 -17.85
C MET A 466 0.43 -21.73 -18.52
N ILE A 467 0.41 -21.19 -19.75
CA ILE A 467 -0.81 -20.76 -20.49
C ILE A 467 -1.89 -21.87 -20.53
N ALA A 468 -1.49 -23.14 -20.69
CA ALA A 468 -2.42 -24.28 -20.78
C ALA A 468 -3.15 -24.61 -19.45
N SER A 469 -2.79 -23.96 -18.34
CA SER A 469 -3.39 -24.12 -17.01
C SER A 469 -4.12 -22.87 -16.49
N THR A 470 -4.04 -21.74 -17.20
CA THR A 470 -4.64 -20.46 -16.80
C THR A 470 -5.74 -20.05 -17.78
N SER A 471 -6.99 -19.94 -17.31
CA SER A 471 -8.11 -19.44 -18.13
C SER A 471 -8.17 -17.91 -18.10
N GLY A 472 -7.90 -17.27 -19.24
CA GLY A 472 -8.05 -15.82 -19.43
C GLY A 472 -6.86 -15.17 -20.12
N VAL A 473 -6.84 -13.84 -20.13
CA VAL A 473 -5.68 -13.03 -20.52
C VAL A 473 -4.70 -12.98 -19.34
N THR A 474 -3.41 -13.19 -19.59
CA THR A 474 -2.37 -13.01 -18.57
C THR A 474 -1.56 -11.77 -18.85
N MET A 475 -1.54 -10.86 -17.86
CA MET A 475 -0.73 -9.65 -17.86
C MET A 475 0.02 -9.59 -16.53
N GLY A 476 1.32 -9.35 -16.58
CA GLY A 476 2.13 -8.97 -15.42
C GLY A 476 2.20 -7.46 -15.31
N ALA A 477 2.33 -6.94 -14.09
CA ALA A 477 2.59 -5.54 -13.81
C ALA A 477 3.67 -5.45 -12.72
N GLY A 478 4.50 -4.41 -12.74
CA GLY A 478 5.57 -4.23 -11.76
C GLY A 478 6.62 -3.20 -12.17
N ALA A 479 7.54 -2.89 -11.25
CA ALA A 479 8.68 -1.97 -11.45
C ALA A 479 9.76 -2.47 -12.42
N THR A 480 9.52 -3.58 -13.12
CA THR A 480 10.57 -4.41 -13.72
C THR A 480 10.07 -5.10 -15.00
N THR A 481 10.94 -5.19 -16.01
CA THR A 481 10.67 -5.89 -17.28
C THR A 481 10.77 -7.42 -17.16
N SER A 482 10.19 -8.17 -18.11
CA SER A 482 10.28 -9.64 -18.16
C SER A 482 11.68 -10.21 -17.88
N ALA A 483 11.77 -11.23 -17.02
CA ALA A 483 13.02 -11.75 -16.48
C ALA A 483 13.99 -12.28 -17.55
N GLU A 484 15.24 -11.84 -17.51
CA GLU A 484 16.28 -12.16 -18.52
C GLU A 484 16.83 -13.58 -18.38
N SER A 485 16.67 -14.21 -17.22
CA SER A 485 16.89 -15.65 -17.05
C SER A 485 15.95 -16.50 -17.92
N LEU A 486 14.75 -15.98 -18.22
CA LEU A 486 13.66 -16.66 -18.94
C LEU A 486 13.35 -16.08 -20.33
N THR A 487 13.94 -14.93 -20.69
CA THR A 487 13.72 -14.26 -21.98
C THR A 487 15.01 -13.73 -22.60
N ASN A 488 15.05 -13.59 -23.92
CA ASN A 488 16.07 -12.83 -24.66
C ASN A 488 15.47 -11.54 -25.24
N ARG A 489 16.22 -10.43 -25.22
CA ARG A 489 15.82 -9.16 -25.87
C ARG A 489 15.97 -9.28 -27.39
N ASN A 490 14.97 -8.83 -28.15
CA ASN A 490 15.08 -8.75 -29.62
C ASN A 490 15.86 -7.52 -30.09
N ALA A 491 16.32 -7.52 -31.34
CA ALA A 491 17.18 -6.47 -31.90
C ALA A 491 16.52 -5.06 -31.93
N ASN A 492 15.20 -4.99 -31.84
CA ASN A 492 14.37 -3.77 -31.79
C ASN A 492 13.72 -3.55 -30.40
N TYR A 493 14.13 -4.27 -29.35
CA TYR A 493 13.50 -4.23 -28.03
C TYR A 493 13.29 -2.82 -27.47
N SER A 494 14.21 -1.89 -27.71
CA SER A 494 14.10 -0.50 -27.23
C SER A 494 12.93 0.28 -27.84
N SER A 495 12.54 0.00 -29.08
CA SER A 495 11.41 0.67 -29.75
C SER A 495 10.09 -0.10 -29.61
N THR A 496 10.11 -1.43 -29.62
CA THR A 496 8.87 -2.25 -29.60
C THR A 496 8.53 -2.87 -28.25
N GLY A 497 9.47 -2.94 -27.29
CA GLY A 497 9.31 -3.69 -26.06
C GLY A 497 9.35 -5.22 -26.23
N LEU A 498 9.66 -5.74 -27.43
CA LEU A 498 9.59 -7.18 -27.73
C LEU A 498 10.77 -8.00 -27.18
N ARG A 499 10.46 -8.96 -26.31
CA ARG A 499 11.36 -10.05 -25.87
C ARG A 499 10.83 -11.40 -26.36
N THR A 500 11.67 -12.43 -26.33
CA THR A 500 11.29 -13.80 -26.70
C THR A 500 11.62 -14.79 -25.58
N CYS A 501 10.65 -15.63 -25.20
CA CYS A 501 10.73 -16.65 -24.16
C CYS A 501 11.74 -17.76 -24.50
N ASN A 502 12.64 -18.05 -23.57
CA ASN A 502 13.74 -19.01 -23.72
C ASN A 502 13.28 -20.47 -23.80
N SER A 503 12.06 -20.77 -23.33
CA SER A 503 11.51 -22.12 -23.20
C SER A 503 10.74 -22.61 -24.44
N ASN A 504 9.98 -21.72 -25.09
CA ASN A 504 9.05 -22.07 -26.18
C ASN A 504 9.19 -21.19 -27.44
N GLY A 505 9.82 -20.02 -27.34
CA GLY A 505 9.94 -19.05 -28.44
C GLY A 505 8.76 -18.08 -28.59
N ASP A 506 7.84 -18.01 -27.63
CA ASP A 506 6.77 -17.00 -27.62
C ASP A 506 7.33 -15.58 -27.42
N SER A 507 6.64 -14.56 -27.92
CA SER A 507 6.98 -13.15 -27.71
C SER A 507 6.26 -12.55 -26.50
N LEU A 508 6.98 -11.73 -25.71
CA LEU A 508 6.43 -10.83 -24.69
C LEU A 508 6.66 -9.37 -25.12
N VAL A 509 5.74 -8.48 -24.75
CA VAL A 509 5.84 -7.03 -24.91
C VAL A 509 5.88 -6.38 -23.53
N ASP A 510 7.00 -5.71 -23.19
CA ASP A 510 7.06 -4.83 -22.02
C ASP A 510 6.64 -3.39 -22.42
N ILE A 511 5.68 -2.81 -21.71
CA ILE A 511 5.05 -1.52 -22.03
C ILE A 511 5.15 -0.58 -20.81
N PRO A 512 5.97 0.48 -20.86
CA PRO A 512 5.98 1.52 -19.82
C PRO A 512 4.60 2.19 -19.72
N VAL A 513 4.12 2.42 -18.50
CA VAL A 513 2.87 3.16 -18.26
C VAL A 513 2.98 4.22 -17.15
N ALA A 514 4.02 4.17 -16.31
CA ALA A 514 4.32 5.19 -15.30
C ALA A 514 5.82 5.22 -14.98
N ARG A 515 6.28 6.25 -14.27
CA ARG A 515 7.61 6.30 -13.65
C ARG A 515 7.51 5.87 -12.18
N MET A 516 8.49 5.10 -11.74
CA MET A 516 8.68 4.72 -10.35
C MET A 516 9.99 5.31 -9.84
N PRO A 517 9.98 6.56 -9.36
CA PRO A 517 11.19 7.19 -8.85
C PRO A 517 11.42 6.89 -7.36
N ALA A 518 12.64 6.46 -7.06
CA ALA A 518 13.18 6.52 -5.71
C ALA A 518 13.86 7.87 -5.49
N THR A 519 14.00 8.28 -4.23
CA THR A 519 14.94 9.33 -3.82
C THR A 519 15.98 8.75 -2.87
N LEU A 520 17.19 9.28 -2.99
CA LEU A 520 18.34 8.97 -2.16
C LEU A 520 18.52 10.12 -1.17
N MET A 521 18.63 9.84 0.12
CA MET A 521 18.56 10.88 1.15
C MET A 521 19.57 10.67 2.27
N VAL A 522 20.12 11.78 2.78
CA VAL A 522 21.01 11.83 3.95
C VAL A 522 20.47 12.86 4.96
N LYS A 523 21.04 12.95 6.16
CA LYS A 523 20.59 13.90 7.20
C LYS A 523 20.75 15.37 6.79
N ALA A 524 19.72 16.20 6.95
CA ALA A 524 19.80 17.63 6.64
C ALA A 524 20.74 18.38 7.59
N ASN A 525 21.57 19.25 7.01
CA ASN A 525 22.70 19.96 7.63
C ASN A 525 23.79 19.02 8.20
N GLY A 526 23.71 17.72 7.93
CA GLY A 526 24.60 16.71 8.48
C GLY A 526 25.95 16.58 7.78
N ALA A 527 26.80 15.70 8.30
CA ALA A 527 28.14 15.47 7.75
C ALA A 527 28.11 14.82 6.36
N ALA A 528 27.27 13.80 6.14
CA ALA A 528 27.08 13.20 4.83
C ALA A 528 26.57 14.22 3.78
N GLN A 529 25.69 15.17 4.16
CA GLN A 529 25.29 16.24 3.24
C GLN A 529 26.49 17.11 2.82
N GLN A 530 27.37 17.47 3.76
CA GLN A 530 28.55 18.30 3.46
C GLN A 530 29.51 17.54 2.51
N CYS A 531 29.75 16.26 2.76
CA CYS A 531 30.50 15.36 1.89
C CYS A 531 29.93 15.33 0.46
N VAL A 532 28.63 15.00 0.31
CA VAL A 532 27.92 14.96 -0.98
C VAL A 532 27.94 16.32 -1.69
N THR A 533 27.81 17.42 -0.95
CA THR A 533 27.82 18.77 -1.51
C THR A 533 29.21 19.15 -2.03
N ASN A 534 30.30 18.76 -1.35
CA ASN A 534 31.67 18.97 -1.80
C ASN A 534 31.97 18.22 -3.11
N MET A 535 31.48 16.98 -3.22
CA MET A 535 31.60 16.16 -4.43
C MET A 535 30.68 16.61 -5.59
N GLY A 536 29.68 17.44 -5.31
CA GLY A 536 28.65 17.85 -6.28
C GLY A 536 27.55 16.82 -6.53
N GLY A 537 27.44 15.77 -5.71
CA GLY A 537 26.47 14.68 -5.84
C GLY A 537 27.10 13.28 -5.71
N ILE A 538 26.30 12.25 -5.97
CA ILE A 538 26.70 10.84 -6.03
C ILE A 538 26.47 10.29 -7.45
N SER A 539 27.39 9.50 -8.01
CA SER A 539 27.16 8.84 -9.30
C SER A 539 26.42 7.49 -9.16
N MET A 540 25.73 7.04 -10.21
CA MET A 540 25.11 5.71 -10.24
C MET A 540 26.11 4.57 -9.96
N GLY A 541 27.37 4.71 -10.39
CA GLY A 541 28.44 3.76 -10.08
C GLY A 541 28.82 3.76 -8.59
N GLN A 542 28.89 4.93 -7.95
CA GLN A 542 29.10 5.05 -6.50
C GLN A 542 27.93 4.44 -5.73
N LEU A 543 26.70 4.74 -6.13
CA LEU A 543 25.50 4.17 -5.51
C LEU A 543 25.46 2.64 -5.60
N ARG A 544 25.81 2.06 -6.76
CA ARG A 544 25.94 0.61 -6.91
C ARG A 544 27.03 0.02 -6.01
N TRP A 545 28.20 0.66 -5.89
CA TRP A 545 29.25 0.21 -4.95
C TRP A 545 28.79 0.26 -3.48
N MET A 546 28.12 1.34 -3.06
CA MET A 546 27.64 1.54 -1.68
C MET A 546 26.59 0.51 -1.25
N LEU A 547 25.73 0.06 -2.17
CA LEU A 547 24.57 -0.79 -1.86
C LEU A 547 24.79 -2.28 -2.20
N SER A 548 25.71 -2.60 -3.13
CA SER A 548 25.98 -3.97 -3.59
C SER A 548 26.87 -4.75 -2.61
N GLY A 549 26.57 -6.05 -2.40
CA GLY A 549 27.44 -6.99 -1.71
C GLY A 549 28.71 -7.39 -2.49
N ALA A 550 28.85 -6.92 -3.72
CA ALA A 550 29.85 -7.39 -4.67
C ALA A 550 31.29 -6.94 -4.36
N SER A 551 32.26 -7.78 -4.76
CA SER A 551 33.69 -7.47 -4.67
C SER A 551 34.13 -6.41 -5.68
N ALA A 552 35.26 -5.73 -5.44
CA ALA A 552 35.81 -4.80 -6.43
C ALA A 552 36.10 -5.46 -7.80
N SER A 553 36.60 -6.70 -7.80
CA SER A 553 36.76 -7.50 -9.03
C SER A 553 35.45 -7.84 -9.74
N THR A 554 34.34 -7.97 -9.00
CA THR A 554 33.00 -8.17 -9.57
C THR A 554 32.52 -6.87 -10.21
N LEU A 555 32.52 -5.77 -9.45
CA LEU A 555 32.01 -4.47 -9.87
C LEU A 555 32.81 -3.86 -11.04
N SER A 556 34.13 -4.11 -11.15
CA SER A 556 34.92 -3.73 -12.33
C SER A 556 34.70 -4.61 -13.56
N THR A 557 34.04 -5.76 -13.45
CA THR A 557 33.74 -6.62 -14.61
C THR A 557 32.49 -6.10 -15.33
N SER A 558 32.54 -6.05 -16.66
CA SER A 558 31.36 -5.70 -17.48
C SER A 558 30.34 -6.83 -17.46
N GLY A 559 29.19 -6.58 -16.82
CA GLY A 559 28.02 -7.47 -16.83
C GLY A 559 26.91 -6.89 -17.71
N VAL A 560 25.66 -6.90 -17.21
CA VAL A 560 24.56 -6.11 -17.80
C VAL A 560 24.82 -4.61 -17.59
N HIS A 561 25.28 -4.23 -16.39
CA HIS A 561 25.81 -2.89 -16.12
C HIS A 561 27.29 -2.78 -16.55
N PRO A 562 27.76 -1.59 -16.95
CA PRO A 562 29.18 -1.31 -17.14
C PRO A 562 30.03 -1.67 -15.93
N GLY A 563 31.29 -2.07 -16.18
CA GLY A 563 32.29 -2.24 -15.13
C GLY A 563 32.73 -0.89 -14.56
N VAL A 564 32.80 -0.77 -13.24
CA VAL A 564 33.13 0.49 -12.55
C VAL A 564 34.65 0.69 -12.43
N VAL A 565 35.11 1.94 -12.50
CA VAL A 565 36.51 2.33 -12.39
C VAL A 565 36.81 2.68 -10.92
N PHE A 566 37.33 1.72 -10.15
CA PHE A 566 37.48 1.88 -8.69
C PHE A 566 38.20 3.15 -8.25
N ASN A 567 39.35 3.46 -8.85
CA ASN A 567 40.13 4.67 -8.56
C ASN A 567 39.40 6.00 -8.86
N SER A 568 38.22 5.96 -9.49
CA SER A 568 37.33 7.09 -9.76
C SER A 568 36.11 7.09 -8.85
N ILE A 569 35.58 5.90 -8.54
CA ILE A 569 34.41 5.66 -7.69
C ILE A 569 34.73 5.92 -6.22
N VAL A 570 35.84 5.35 -5.75
CA VAL A 570 36.40 5.44 -4.40
C VAL A 570 37.89 5.78 -4.46
N PRO A 571 38.25 7.02 -4.82
CA PRO A 571 39.64 7.44 -4.99
C PRO A 571 40.49 7.41 -3.70
N ASN A 572 39.86 7.22 -2.53
CA ASN A 572 40.53 7.20 -1.22
C ASN A 572 40.37 5.88 -0.44
N ASP A 573 39.84 4.81 -1.06
CA ASP A 573 39.77 3.44 -0.51
C ASP A 573 41.14 3.05 0.10
N ASP A 574 41.19 2.91 1.43
CA ASP A 574 42.41 2.56 2.15
C ASP A 574 42.62 1.03 2.31
N GLY A 575 41.64 0.24 1.87
CA GLY A 575 41.72 -1.21 1.72
C GLY A 575 41.42 -2.02 2.98
N ASP A 576 40.81 -1.44 4.02
CA ASP A 576 40.44 -2.19 5.23
C ASP A 576 39.20 -3.09 5.05
N GLY A 577 38.32 -2.75 4.10
CA GLY A 577 37.13 -3.52 3.71
C GLY A 577 35.79 -3.02 4.27
N LEU A 578 35.78 -1.88 4.95
CA LEU A 578 34.57 -1.12 5.27
C LEU A 578 33.98 -0.46 4.01
N VAL A 579 32.91 0.32 4.20
CA VAL A 579 32.29 1.19 3.19
C VAL A 579 32.04 2.50 3.91
N GLU A 580 32.86 3.51 3.63
CA GLU A 580 32.90 4.77 4.38
C GLU A 580 32.66 5.99 3.49
N TRP A 581 32.26 7.11 4.09
CA TRP A 581 32.15 8.36 3.35
C TRP A 581 33.52 8.88 2.88
N ARG A 582 34.61 8.58 3.61
CA ARG A 582 35.99 8.96 3.25
C ARG A 582 36.44 8.33 1.92
N ASP A 583 36.05 7.10 1.62
CA ASP A 583 36.47 6.38 0.40
C ASP A 583 36.15 7.19 -0.87
N LEU A 584 34.97 7.82 -0.86
CA LEU A 584 34.43 8.65 -1.94
C LEU A 584 35.19 9.97 -2.09
N ASP A 585 35.44 10.71 -1.01
CA ASP A 585 36.27 11.93 -1.02
C ASP A 585 36.99 12.20 0.33
N SER A 586 38.23 12.66 0.22
CA SER A 586 39.13 12.96 1.35
C SER A 586 38.66 14.05 2.32
N SER A 587 37.63 14.83 1.98
CA SER A 587 37.01 15.83 2.86
C SER A 587 35.88 15.28 3.75
N CYS A 588 35.47 14.03 3.51
CA CYS A 588 34.36 13.37 4.19
C CYS A 588 34.76 12.73 5.53
N GLN A 589 33.79 12.18 6.27
CA GLN A 589 34.04 11.55 7.57
C GLN A 589 34.53 10.10 7.45
N ASP A 590 35.37 9.75 8.41
CA ASP A 590 36.03 8.46 8.70
C ASP A 590 35.06 7.60 9.54
N GLU A 591 33.89 7.30 8.98
CA GLU A 591 32.80 6.56 9.62
C GLU A 591 32.05 5.70 8.57
N PRO A 592 31.61 4.47 8.91
CA PRO A 592 30.86 3.60 8.01
C PRO A 592 29.52 4.18 7.51
N ILE A 593 29.10 3.75 6.32
CA ILE A 593 27.81 4.12 5.74
C ILE A 593 26.72 3.14 6.19
N HIS A 594 25.68 3.67 6.83
CA HIS A 594 24.51 2.91 7.28
C HIS A 594 23.36 3.04 6.26
N THR A 595 22.82 1.95 5.73
CA THR A 595 21.73 2.01 4.73
C THR A 595 20.36 1.75 5.36
N TYR A 596 19.38 2.58 5.03
CA TYR A 596 17.98 2.42 5.44
C TYR A 596 17.08 2.26 4.19
N HIS A 597 16.30 1.19 4.11
CA HIS A 597 15.38 0.96 2.99
C HIS A 597 14.18 0.07 3.39
N ARG A 598 13.17 -0.05 2.50
CA ARG A 598 12.01 -0.93 2.72
C ARG A 598 12.35 -2.40 2.49
N TRP A 599 11.56 -3.31 3.05
CA TRP A 599 11.62 -4.76 2.73
C TRP A 599 11.68 -5.02 1.23
N GLU A 600 12.39 -6.07 0.83
CA GLU A 600 12.72 -6.38 -0.57
C GLU A 600 11.49 -6.66 -1.45
N ASN A 601 10.37 -7.10 -0.87
CA ASN A 601 9.09 -7.27 -1.57
C ASN A 601 8.23 -5.98 -1.55
N ARG A 602 8.85 -4.81 -1.79
CA ARG A 602 8.16 -3.51 -1.94
C ARG A 602 8.72 -2.78 -3.16
N SER A 603 7.86 -2.05 -3.86
CA SER A 603 8.08 -1.48 -5.19
C SER A 603 9.41 -0.74 -5.35
N VAL A 604 9.80 0.10 -4.38
CA VAL A 604 11.10 0.81 -4.38
C VAL A 604 12.28 -0.16 -4.29
N THR A 605 12.25 -1.13 -3.38
CA THR A 605 13.35 -2.06 -3.19
C THR A 605 13.47 -3.04 -4.36
N GLN A 606 12.34 -3.46 -4.94
CA GLN A 606 12.28 -4.25 -6.18
C GLN A 606 12.83 -3.47 -7.38
N MET A 607 12.43 -2.21 -7.55
CA MET A 607 12.97 -1.30 -8.57
C MET A 607 14.49 -1.23 -8.47
N ILE A 608 15.04 -0.98 -7.28
CA ILE A 608 16.50 -0.92 -7.06
C ILE A 608 17.15 -2.28 -7.36
N SER A 609 16.52 -3.39 -6.97
CA SER A 609 17.03 -4.75 -7.18
C SER A 609 17.19 -5.09 -8.67
N ALA A 610 16.20 -4.74 -9.48
CA ALA A 610 16.28 -4.86 -10.94
C ALA A 610 17.26 -3.84 -11.55
N MET A 611 17.18 -2.57 -11.11
CA MET A 611 17.82 -1.43 -11.76
C MET A 611 19.32 -1.30 -11.44
N LEU A 612 19.77 -1.60 -10.22
CA LEU A 612 21.19 -1.57 -9.83
C LEU A 612 21.88 -2.94 -9.92
N PHE A 613 21.16 -4.03 -9.63
CA PHE A 613 21.76 -5.33 -9.35
C PHE A 613 21.41 -6.44 -10.34
N CYS A 614 20.34 -6.29 -11.13
CA CYS A 614 19.91 -7.30 -12.10
C CYS A 614 19.64 -8.69 -11.43
N ASP A 615 18.93 -8.68 -10.29
CA ASP A 615 18.66 -9.86 -9.44
C ASP A 615 18.03 -11.08 -10.16
N HIS A 616 17.34 -10.84 -11.28
CA HIS A 616 16.65 -11.82 -12.13
C HIS A 616 17.45 -12.21 -13.39
N CYS A 617 18.71 -11.78 -13.48
CA CYS A 617 19.57 -11.95 -14.65
C CYS A 617 20.55 -13.14 -14.50
N SER A 618 21.33 -13.45 -15.54
CA SER A 618 22.30 -14.57 -15.51
C SER A 618 23.51 -14.32 -14.60
N PHE A 619 23.75 -13.07 -14.22
CA PHE A 619 24.84 -12.62 -13.36
C PHE A 619 24.30 -11.54 -12.40
N PRO A 620 23.51 -11.93 -11.39
CA PRO A 620 22.97 -10.98 -10.43
C PRO A 620 24.09 -10.45 -9.53
N GLU A 621 23.96 -9.20 -9.13
CA GLU A 621 24.44 -8.72 -7.85
C GLU A 621 23.30 -8.80 -6.83
N ASP A 622 23.61 -8.62 -5.55
CA ASP A 622 22.65 -8.66 -4.46
C ASP A 622 22.90 -7.49 -3.50
N TRP A 623 21.86 -7.11 -2.73
CA TRP A 623 22.01 -6.30 -1.54
C TRP A 623 23.06 -6.91 -0.60
N TYR A 624 23.93 -6.09 0.00
CA TYR A 624 24.92 -6.63 0.94
C TYR A 624 24.26 -7.17 2.21
N GLU A 625 24.76 -8.29 2.74
CA GLU A 625 24.21 -8.86 3.98
C GLU A 625 24.66 -8.08 5.24
N PRO A 626 23.76 -7.89 6.24
CA PRO A 626 24.09 -7.18 7.46
C PRO A 626 25.30 -7.80 8.18
N SER A 627 26.28 -6.97 8.51
CA SER A 627 27.51 -7.39 9.18
C SER A 627 28.09 -6.28 10.05
N ASN A 628 29.03 -6.62 10.94
CA ASN A 628 29.72 -5.63 11.78
C ASN A 628 30.52 -4.58 10.98
N SER A 629 30.76 -4.83 9.68
CA SER A 629 31.50 -3.98 8.74
C SER A 629 30.61 -3.26 7.71
N ARG A 630 29.32 -3.63 7.61
CA ARG A 630 28.35 -3.01 6.69
C ARG A 630 26.94 -3.16 7.28
N LEU A 631 26.29 -2.05 7.68
CA LEU A 631 25.01 -2.11 8.39
C LEU A 631 23.81 -1.70 7.51
N ARG A 632 23.06 -2.73 7.09
CA ARG A 632 21.79 -2.64 6.37
C ARG A 632 20.61 -2.70 7.34
N LEU A 633 19.72 -1.72 7.30
CA LEU A 633 18.59 -1.56 8.21
C LEU A 633 17.27 -1.53 7.42
N VAL A 634 16.61 -2.69 7.40
CA VAL A 634 15.35 -2.91 6.68
C VAL A 634 14.17 -2.47 7.54
N GLN A 635 13.30 -1.61 7.01
CA GLN A 635 12.16 -1.03 7.72
C GLN A 635 10.83 -1.30 7.00
N SER A 636 9.75 -1.45 7.75
CA SER A 636 8.40 -1.62 7.16
C SER A 636 7.86 -0.28 6.62
N ASN A 637 7.99 0.79 7.41
CA ASN A 637 7.34 2.06 7.15
C ASN A 637 8.28 3.09 6.50
N ARG A 638 7.70 3.91 5.63
CA ARG A 638 8.34 5.08 5.00
C ARG A 638 8.90 6.06 6.05
N GLY A 639 8.13 6.34 7.10
CA GLY A 639 8.53 7.21 8.21
C GLY A 639 9.74 6.70 8.99
N ASP A 640 9.88 5.38 9.19
CA ASP A 640 11.01 4.81 9.96
C ASP A 640 12.35 4.98 9.22
N ILE A 641 12.32 4.95 7.89
CA ILE A 641 13.49 5.20 7.03
C ILE A 641 13.88 6.68 7.13
N VAL A 642 12.93 7.59 6.96
CA VAL A 642 13.16 9.04 7.06
C VAL A 642 13.68 9.41 8.46
N ASN A 643 13.04 8.92 9.52
CA ASN A 643 13.46 9.12 10.91
C ASN A 643 14.85 8.53 11.19
N GLY A 644 15.16 7.35 10.65
CA GLY A 644 16.47 6.71 10.79
C GLY A 644 17.59 7.58 10.22
N VAL A 645 17.39 8.08 8.99
CA VAL A 645 18.33 9.00 8.32
C VAL A 645 18.43 10.34 9.05
N ALA A 646 17.31 10.96 9.37
CA ALA A 646 17.26 12.29 9.99
C ALA A 646 17.99 12.37 11.34
N ASN A 647 18.17 11.24 12.03
CA ASN A 647 18.88 11.18 13.30
C ASN A 647 20.38 10.84 13.16
N TYR A 648 20.83 10.13 12.12
CA TYR A 648 22.21 9.62 12.02
C TYR A 648 23.01 10.25 10.85
N ASP A 649 24.10 10.95 11.17
CA ASP A 649 24.85 11.80 10.23
C ASP A 649 25.62 11.07 9.11
N GLY A 650 25.89 9.77 9.27
CA GLY A 650 26.52 8.91 8.27
C GLY A 650 25.54 8.00 7.50
N ALA A 651 24.23 8.19 7.66
CA ALA A 651 23.22 7.30 7.09
C ALA A 651 22.80 7.75 5.69
N ILE A 652 22.45 6.77 4.87
CA ILE A 652 21.81 6.97 3.58
C ILE A 652 20.51 6.17 3.52
N GLY A 653 19.40 6.84 3.21
CA GLY A 653 18.09 6.22 3.08
C GLY A 653 17.61 6.18 1.64
N ILE A 654 16.70 5.25 1.38
CA ILE A 654 16.03 5.11 0.09
C ILE A 654 14.55 4.88 0.29
N THR A 655 13.73 5.70 -0.36
CA THR A 655 12.26 5.69 -0.27
C THR A 655 11.66 6.25 -1.56
N GLU A 656 10.34 6.20 -1.73
CA GLU A 656 9.62 6.79 -2.87
C GLU A 656 9.92 8.30 -2.98
N LEU A 657 10.14 8.82 -4.20
CA LEU A 657 10.53 10.22 -4.43
C LEU A 657 9.64 11.24 -3.70
N ARG A 658 8.31 11.11 -3.86
CA ARG A 658 7.33 12.02 -3.25
C ARG A 658 7.36 12.00 -1.72
N VAL A 659 7.81 10.91 -1.10
CA VAL A 659 7.99 10.82 0.37
C VAL A 659 9.17 11.69 0.80
N GLY A 660 10.35 11.50 0.19
CA GLY A 660 11.53 12.26 0.59
C GLY A 660 11.48 13.74 0.21
N LEU A 661 10.78 14.10 -0.87
CA LEU A 661 10.57 15.52 -1.24
C LEU A 661 9.66 16.28 -0.26
N ASN A 662 8.83 15.58 0.52
CA ASN A 662 7.89 16.20 1.46
C ASN A 662 8.49 16.42 2.87
N ASP A 663 9.69 15.92 3.16
CA ASP A 663 10.33 16.03 4.48
C ASP A 663 11.54 16.98 4.46
N ASN A 664 11.65 17.84 5.49
CA ASN A 664 12.67 18.88 5.60
C ASN A 664 13.80 18.56 6.60
N THR A 665 13.75 17.39 7.26
CA THR A 665 14.78 16.87 8.18
C THR A 665 15.89 16.08 7.47
N ILE A 666 15.65 15.77 6.20
CA ILE A 666 16.55 15.08 5.28
C ILE A 666 16.99 16.00 4.13
N TYR A 667 18.14 15.70 3.55
CA TYR A 667 18.62 16.27 2.31
C TYR A 667 18.55 15.20 1.21
N ASN A 668 17.69 15.44 0.22
CA ASN A 668 17.60 14.60 -0.97
C ASN A 668 18.83 14.85 -1.86
N VAL A 669 19.57 13.78 -2.15
CA VAL A 669 20.88 13.80 -2.81
C VAL A 669 20.74 13.95 -4.32
N PRO A 670 21.46 14.89 -4.96
CA PRO A 670 21.53 14.95 -6.41
C PRO A 670 22.39 13.80 -6.98
N ILE A 671 21.92 13.21 -8.07
CA ILE A 671 22.52 12.01 -8.67
C ILE A 671 23.01 12.29 -10.09
N ILE A 672 24.19 11.75 -10.43
CA ILE A 672 24.79 11.84 -11.76
C ILE A 672 24.61 10.50 -12.47
N ASN A 673 24.08 10.51 -13.70
CA ASN A 673 23.87 9.32 -14.52
C ASN A 673 25.19 8.78 -15.12
N ASN A 674 26.11 8.34 -14.26
CA ASN A 674 27.38 7.73 -14.63
C ASN A 674 27.58 6.42 -13.87
N TRP A 675 27.60 5.32 -14.62
CA TRP A 675 27.74 3.96 -14.11
C TRP A 675 29.21 3.48 -13.99
N THR A 676 30.18 4.35 -14.34
CA THR A 676 31.58 3.96 -14.52
C THR A 676 32.56 4.76 -13.68
N HIS A 677 32.29 6.04 -13.44
CA HIS A 677 33.17 6.99 -12.76
C HIS A 677 32.46 7.62 -11.55
N GLY A 678 33.22 8.12 -10.58
CA GLY A 678 32.68 8.88 -9.45
C GLY A 678 32.18 10.26 -9.85
N SER A 679 31.45 10.91 -8.95
CA SER A 679 30.84 12.22 -9.18
C SER A 679 31.83 13.31 -9.63
N VAL A 680 33.00 13.41 -8.99
CA VAL A 680 34.03 14.40 -9.31
C VAL A 680 34.56 14.25 -10.76
N ASP A 681 34.93 13.03 -11.15
CA ASP A 681 35.40 12.74 -12.51
C ASP A 681 34.30 12.89 -13.57
N ALA A 682 33.06 12.52 -13.23
CA ALA A 682 31.90 12.69 -14.11
C ALA A 682 31.63 14.18 -14.39
N ILE A 683 31.70 15.04 -13.37
CA ILE A 683 31.60 16.50 -13.50
C ILE A 683 32.78 17.07 -14.31
N GLN A 684 34.00 16.59 -14.09
CA GLN A 684 35.15 16.98 -14.92
C GLN A 684 35.00 16.53 -16.39
N GLY A 685 34.28 15.42 -16.63
CA GLY A 685 33.85 14.96 -17.95
C GLY A 685 32.74 15.80 -18.60
N GLY A 686 32.22 16.83 -17.91
CA GLY A 686 31.17 17.72 -18.41
C GLY A 686 29.74 17.26 -18.12
N GLN A 687 29.54 16.25 -17.26
CA GLN A 687 28.22 15.84 -16.80
C GLN A 687 27.73 16.71 -15.64
N ALA A 688 26.43 16.73 -15.40
CA ALA A 688 25.80 17.44 -14.28
C ALA A 688 25.09 16.46 -13.36
N ALA A 689 24.98 16.81 -12.08
CA ALA A 689 24.12 16.13 -11.13
C ALA A 689 22.70 16.67 -11.24
N ILE A 690 21.72 15.77 -11.32
CA ILE A 690 20.30 16.11 -11.42
C ILE A 690 19.74 16.15 -9.99
N MET A 691 18.94 17.16 -9.67
CA MET A 691 18.22 17.21 -8.37
C MET A 691 16.95 16.36 -8.45
N PRO A 692 16.63 15.56 -7.42
CA PRO A 692 15.36 14.85 -7.37
C PRO A 692 14.18 15.83 -7.42
N SER A 693 13.27 15.62 -8.38
CA SER A 693 11.99 16.32 -8.46
C SER A 693 10.99 15.51 -9.28
N VAL A 694 9.69 15.76 -9.07
CA VAL A 694 8.61 15.14 -9.86
C VAL A 694 8.73 15.46 -11.35
N GLU A 695 9.26 16.64 -11.70
CA GLU A 695 9.42 17.09 -13.09
C GLU A 695 10.56 16.36 -13.81
N GLU A 696 11.72 16.21 -13.16
CA GLU A 696 12.83 15.42 -13.71
C GLU A 696 12.45 13.94 -13.81
N SER A 697 11.62 13.43 -12.90
CA SER A 697 11.08 12.08 -12.99
C SER A 697 10.15 11.91 -14.20
N ARG A 698 9.13 12.79 -14.31
CA ARG A 698 8.14 12.84 -15.40
C ARG A 698 8.79 12.81 -16.78
N ASN A 699 9.75 13.70 -16.99
CA ASN A 699 10.51 13.86 -18.24
C ASN A 699 11.58 12.77 -18.47
N GLY A 700 11.69 11.78 -17.59
CA GLY A 700 12.62 10.65 -17.74
C GLY A 700 14.10 10.99 -17.48
N THR A 701 14.41 12.21 -17.04
CA THR A 701 15.79 12.69 -16.84
C THR A 701 16.36 12.30 -15.48
N TRP A 702 15.53 12.22 -14.42
CA TRP A 702 15.93 11.71 -13.11
C TRP A 702 16.50 10.30 -13.24
N PRO A 703 17.75 10.03 -12.81
CA PRO A 703 18.41 8.77 -13.12
C PRO A 703 18.04 7.63 -12.17
N PHE A 704 17.52 7.90 -10.97
CA PHE A 704 17.25 6.86 -9.96
C PHE A 704 15.77 6.48 -9.93
N GLN A 705 15.33 5.92 -11.05
CA GLN A 705 13.98 5.43 -11.31
C GLN A 705 14.02 4.28 -12.32
N ASP A 706 12.98 3.45 -12.31
CA ASP A 706 12.60 2.64 -13.48
C ASP A 706 11.15 2.99 -13.86
N ASN A 707 10.61 2.35 -14.89
CA ASN A 707 9.21 2.46 -15.27
C ASN A 707 8.37 1.40 -14.55
N TYR A 708 7.09 1.69 -14.33
CA TYR A 708 6.11 0.62 -14.14
C TYR A 708 5.80 0.05 -15.52
N TYR A 709 6.03 -1.25 -15.70
CA TYR A 709 5.79 -1.96 -16.96
C TYR A 709 4.54 -2.82 -16.85
N LEU A 710 3.72 -2.81 -17.90
CA LEU A 710 2.78 -3.89 -18.18
C LEU A 710 3.46 -4.90 -19.12
N THR A 711 3.44 -6.18 -18.75
CA THR A 711 4.07 -7.29 -19.48
C THR A 711 2.99 -8.22 -20.01
N VAL A 712 2.82 -8.30 -21.33
CA VAL A 712 1.81 -9.14 -22.01
C VAL A 712 2.44 -10.05 -23.06
N ARG A 713 1.80 -11.18 -23.39
CA ARG A 713 2.16 -11.98 -24.58
C ARG A 713 1.69 -11.25 -25.85
N GLU A 714 2.50 -11.28 -26.92
CA GLU A 714 2.24 -10.55 -28.17
C GLU A 714 0.86 -10.90 -28.79
N ASP A 715 0.46 -12.17 -28.72
CA ASP A 715 -0.83 -12.66 -29.22
C ASP A 715 -2.04 -12.17 -28.39
N GLN A 716 -1.84 -11.79 -27.13
CA GLN A 716 -2.87 -11.26 -26.22
C GLN A 716 -2.92 -9.72 -26.13
N VAL A 717 -2.02 -8.99 -26.81
CA VAL A 717 -2.01 -7.51 -26.83
C VAL A 717 -3.37 -6.95 -27.25
N ASN A 718 -4.02 -7.55 -28.25
CA ASN A 718 -5.32 -7.09 -28.75
C ASN A 718 -6.44 -7.19 -27.70
N GLU A 719 -6.37 -8.13 -26.76
CA GLU A 719 -7.36 -8.28 -25.68
C GLU A 719 -7.08 -7.33 -24.50
N SER A 720 -5.87 -6.76 -24.43
CA SER A 720 -5.44 -5.82 -23.38
C SER A 720 -5.43 -4.35 -23.82
N ARG A 721 -5.50 -4.08 -25.13
CA ARG A 721 -5.23 -2.76 -25.74
C ARG A 721 -6.00 -1.61 -25.09
N ASP A 722 -7.30 -1.77 -24.88
CA ASP A 722 -8.19 -0.68 -24.44
C ASP A 722 -7.82 -0.22 -23.00
N PHE A 723 -7.50 -1.17 -22.12
CA PHE A 723 -7.03 -0.89 -20.77
C PHE A 723 -5.66 -0.22 -20.77
N ILE A 724 -4.71 -0.68 -21.59
CA ILE A 724 -3.38 -0.06 -21.70
C ILE A 724 -3.50 1.36 -22.30
N THR A 725 -4.46 1.57 -23.20
CA THR A 725 -4.79 2.90 -23.76
C THR A 725 -5.32 3.84 -22.67
N TRP A 726 -6.21 3.36 -21.79
CA TRP A 726 -6.65 4.12 -20.62
C TRP A 726 -5.49 4.46 -19.68
N MET A 727 -4.58 3.51 -19.41
CA MET A 727 -3.38 3.75 -18.59
C MET A 727 -2.51 4.89 -19.14
N LEU A 728 -2.43 5.02 -20.47
CA LEU A 728 -1.69 6.08 -21.17
C LEU A 728 -2.52 7.37 -21.40
N SER A 729 -3.80 7.40 -21.04
CA SER A 729 -4.67 8.59 -21.06
C SER A 729 -4.36 9.54 -19.91
N GLU A 730 -4.86 10.79 -19.96
CA GLU A 730 -4.64 11.74 -18.86
C GLU A 730 -5.17 11.22 -17.53
N SER A 731 -6.40 10.69 -17.48
CA SER A 731 -6.99 10.15 -16.25
C SER A 731 -6.24 8.92 -15.70
N GLY A 732 -5.61 8.11 -16.56
CA GLY A 732 -4.72 7.03 -16.11
C GLY A 732 -3.39 7.53 -15.56
N GLN A 733 -2.88 8.64 -16.09
CA GLN A 733 -1.66 9.30 -15.61
C GLN A 733 -1.88 10.09 -14.31
N GLU A 734 -2.99 10.82 -14.19
CA GLU A 734 -3.43 11.45 -12.94
C GLU A 734 -3.54 10.41 -11.81
N ASN A 735 -4.08 9.23 -12.12
CA ASN A 735 -4.18 8.10 -11.19
C ASN A 735 -2.83 7.72 -10.57
N PHE A 736 -1.79 7.55 -11.39
CA PHE A 736 -0.44 7.26 -10.91
C PHE A 736 0.15 8.39 -10.05
N ASP A 737 -0.17 9.65 -10.34
CA ASP A 737 0.24 10.79 -9.52
C ASP A 737 -0.51 10.86 -8.17
N GLU A 738 -1.80 10.46 -8.12
CA GLU A 738 -2.59 10.33 -6.88
C GLU A 738 -1.98 9.29 -5.93
N ILE A 739 -1.72 8.07 -6.43
CA ILE A 739 -1.23 6.94 -5.62
C ILE A 739 0.27 7.01 -5.28
N GLY A 740 0.95 8.11 -5.63
CA GLY A 740 2.31 8.42 -5.20
C GLY A 740 3.44 8.01 -6.15
N PHE A 741 3.13 7.56 -7.36
CA PHE A 741 4.09 7.41 -8.46
C PHE A 741 4.26 8.73 -9.21
N VAL A 742 4.92 8.71 -10.37
CA VAL A 742 5.02 9.88 -11.24
C VAL A 742 4.54 9.51 -12.64
N SER A 743 3.61 10.28 -13.19
CA SER A 743 3.17 10.10 -14.57
C SER A 743 4.26 10.46 -15.59
N MET A 744 4.17 9.85 -16.76
CA MET A 744 5.10 10.03 -17.87
C MET A 744 4.80 11.30 -18.66
N ASP A 745 5.84 11.87 -19.26
CA ASP A 745 5.72 12.91 -20.27
C ASP A 745 4.94 12.44 -21.53
N PRO A 746 4.39 13.38 -22.34
CA PRO A 746 3.66 13.06 -23.57
C PRO A 746 4.41 12.15 -24.56
N PHE A 747 5.73 12.33 -24.77
CA PHE A 747 6.50 11.52 -25.72
C PHE A 747 6.67 10.09 -25.24
N SER A 748 6.94 9.88 -23.96
CA SER A 748 7.01 8.54 -23.34
C SER A 748 5.65 7.81 -23.38
N ARG A 749 4.53 8.55 -23.33
CA ARG A 749 3.18 8.00 -23.53
C ARG A 749 2.97 7.54 -24.97
N VAL A 750 3.29 8.37 -25.97
CA VAL A 750 3.21 8.00 -27.41
C VAL A 750 4.12 6.80 -27.72
N ALA A 751 5.37 6.82 -27.26
CA ALA A 751 6.34 5.72 -27.45
C ALA A 751 5.95 4.40 -26.75
N SER A 752 4.92 4.43 -25.89
CA SER A 752 4.32 3.25 -25.26
C SER A 752 3.02 2.82 -25.96
N GLY A 753 2.25 3.76 -26.52
CA GLY A 753 1.11 3.49 -27.41
C GLY A 753 1.52 2.83 -28.72
N ASP A 754 2.61 3.29 -29.34
CA ASP A 754 3.15 2.71 -30.58
C ASP A 754 3.51 1.21 -30.41
N ARG A 755 3.91 0.76 -29.20
CA ARG A 755 4.21 -0.66 -28.90
C ARG A 755 2.99 -1.58 -29.01
N ILE A 756 1.79 -1.05 -28.81
CA ILE A 756 0.52 -1.78 -28.89
C ILE A 756 -0.28 -1.40 -30.15
N GLY A 757 0.27 -0.57 -31.03
CA GLY A 757 -0.42 -0.06 -32.23
C GLY A 757 -1.58 0.88 -31.88
N VAL A 758 -1.39 1.76 -30.90
CA VAL A 758 -2.35 2.81 -30.52
C VAL A 758 -1.69 4.16 -30.74
N ASP A 759 -2.21 4.94 -31.69
CA ASP A 759 -1.69 6.26 -31.96
C ASP A 759 -2.19 7.27 -30.93
N LEU A 760 -1.24 7.87 -30.22
CA LEU A 760 -1.48 8.89 -29.20
C LEU A 760 -0.93 10.28 -29.61
N ARG A 761 -0.47 10.48 -30.85
CA ARG A 761 0.18 11.73 -31.31
C ARG A 761 -0.61 13.01 -31.01
N HIS A 762 -1.93 12.91 -30.94
CA HIS A 762 -2.86 13.97 -30.51
C HIS A 762 -2.64 14.54 -29.08
N ILE A 763 -1.74 13.95 -28.26
CA ILE A 763 -1.34 14.50 -26.94
C ILE A 763 -0.01 15.27 -26.98
N LEU A 764 0.66 15.30 -28.13
CA LEU A 764 1.90 16.05 -28.34
C LEU A 764 1.57 17.52 -28.72
N PRO A 765 2.52 18.45 -28.62
CA PRO A 765 2.31 19.84 -29.02
C PRO A 765 1.94 19.96 -30.51
N ASP A 766 0.86 20.70 -30.74
CA ASP A 766 0.29 21.13 -32.02
C ASP A 766 0.10 22.65 -31.88
N ASP A 767 0.93 23.45 -32.58
CA ASP A 767 1.06 24.89 -32.38
C ASP A 767 0.04 25.73 -33.18
N ASP A 768 -0.55 25.19 -34.25
CA ASP A 768 -1.55 25.88 -35.09
C ASP A 768 -2.97 25.26 -35.05
N GLY A 769 -3.09 24.00 -34.61
CA GLY A 769 -4.34 23.32 -34.32
C GLY A 769 -4.94 22.53 -35.49
N ASP A 770 -4.13 22.08 -36.46
CA ASP A 770 -4.61 21.29 -37.60
C ASP A 770 -4.85 19.80 -37.28
N GLY A 771 -4.24 19.28 -36.20
CA GLY A 771 -4.34 17.88 -35.76
C GLY A 771 -3.08 17.04 -35.99
N VAL A 772 -2.02 17.58 -36.59
CA VAL A 772 -0.68 16.97 -36.72
C VAL A 772 0.28 17.68 -35.76
N TRP A 773 1.05 16.90 -34.99
CA TRP A 773 1.95 17.46 -33.99
C TRP A 773 3.27 17.96 -34.62
N ASN A 774 3.87 18.99 -34.00
CA ASN A 774 4.99 19.83 -34.48
C ASN A 774 6.30 19.12 -34.95
N GLY A 775 6.37 17.79 -34.91
CA GLY A 775 7.53 17.01 -35.34
C GLY A 775 7.26 15.93 -36.40
N ASP A 776 5.99 15.59 -36.67
CA ASP A 776 5.57 14.91 -37.91
C ASP A 776 4.96 15.93 -38.92
N ASP A 777 4.63 17.15 -38.47
CA ASP A 777 4.19 18.29 -39.26
C ASP A 777 5.33 18.95 -40.08
N ASN A 778 5.06 19.23 -41.35
CA ASN A 778 5.94 19.94 -42.29
C ASN A 778 5.48 21.40 -42.56
N CYS A 779 4.30 21.78 -42.09
CA CYS A 779 3.52 22.93 -42.51
C CYS A 779 3.00 23.83 -41.34
N PRO A 780 3.82 24.19 -40.32
CA PRO A 780 3.42 24.71 -38.98
C PRO A 780 2.78 26.12 -38.91
N ASN A 781 2.03 26.54 -39.93
CA ASN A 781 1.21 27.74 -39.97
C ASN A 781 -0.08 27.49 -40.81
N THR A 782 -0.69 26.31 -40.70
CA THR A 782 -1.88 25.92 -41.46
C THR A 782 -3.11 26.74 -41.06
N ASP A 783 -3.94 27.11 -42.05
CA ASP A 783 -5.18 27.87 -41.80
C ASP A 783 -6.19 27.02 -41.02
N SER A 784 -6.61 27.49 -39.84
CA SER A 784 -7.53 26.77 -38.95
C SER A 784 -8.81 26.29 -39.63
N MET A 785 -9.18 25.01 -39.42
CA MET A 785 -10.29 24.28 -40.08
C MET A 785 -10.04 23.89 -41.56
N SER A 786 -8.81 24.00 -42.05
CA SER A 786 -8.41 23.34 -43.31
C SER A 786 -8.47 21.82 -43.19
N VAL A 787 -8.49 21.12 -44.33
CA VAL A 787 -8.30 19.67 -44.38
C VAL A 787 -6.86 19.41 -44.80
N VAL A 788 -6.09 18.80 -43.90
CA VAL A 788 -4.66 18.49 -44.08
C VAL A 788 -4.42 17.05 -44.48
N ASP A 789 -3.22 16.80 -44.99
CA ASP A 789 -2.70 15.46 -45.24
C ASP A 789 -2.08 14.84 -43.96
N SER A 790 -1.34 13.74 -44.10
CA SER A 790 -0.65 13.09 -42.97
C SER A 790 0.60 13.82 -42.45
N SER A 791 0.86 15.06 -42.91
CA SER A 791 2.03 15.86 -42.54
C SER A 791 1.73 17.35 -42.28
N GLY A 792 0.48 17.65 -41.91
CA GLY A 792 0.01 19.00 -41.57
C GLY A 792 -0.24 19.92 -42.78
N CYS A 793 0.00 19.43 -44.00
CA CYS A 793 -0.09 20.29 -45.17
C CYS A 793 -1.50 20.25 -45.79
N ALA A 794 -2.17 21.40 -45.84
CA ALA A 794 -3.39 21.54 -46.65
C ALA A 794 -3.04 21.64 -48.15
N GLN A 795 -4.02 21.42 -49.02
CA GLN A 795 -3.82 21.41 -50.49
C GLN A 795 -3.18 22.70 -51.05
N ASN A 796 -3.35 23.84 -50.36
CA ASN A 796 -2.77 25.14 -50.70
C ASN A 796 -1.36 25.39 -50.12
N GLN A 797 -0.75 24.38 -49.49
CA GLN A 797 0.62 24.36 -48.98
C GLN A 797 1.46 23.24 -49.63
N LEU A 798 0.81 22.18 -50.12
CA LEU A 798 1.45 21.09 -50.86
C LEU A 798 1.93 21.53 -52.26
N ASP A 799 3.07 20.99 -52.65
CA ASP A 799 3.78 21.10 -53.94
C ASP A 799 4.30 19.68 -54.23
N ASP A 800 3.54 18.92 -55.03
CA ASP A 800 3.68 17.45 -55.14
C ASP A 800 4.91 17.00 -55.95
N ASP A 801 5.52 17.88 -56.74
CA ASP A 801 6.69 17.57 -57.59
C ASP A 801 7.91 18.50 -57.38
N GLY A 802 7.75 19.60 -56.63
CA GLY A 802 8.83 20.44 -56.11
C GLY A 802 9.25 21.59 -57.02
N ASP A 803 8.34 22.13 -57.84
CA ASP A 803 8.63 23.22 -58.79
C ASP A 803 8.47 24.63 -58.20
N GLY A 804 7.72 24.78 -57.11
CA GLY A 804 7.43 26.04 -56.42
C GLY A 804 6.02 26.61 -56.64
N PHE A 805 5.18 25.96 -57.45
CA PHE A 805 3.74 26.21 -57.52
C PHE A 805 3.00 25.22 -56.61
N VAL A 806 2.18 25.73 -55.67
CA VAL A 806 1.37 24.85 -54.81
C VAL A 806 0.18 24.27 -55.59
N ASN A 807 -0.24 23.06 -55.25
CA ASN A 807 -1.23 22.25 -55.97
C ASN A 807 -2.62 22.90 -56.20
N THR A 808 -2.92 24.05 -55.58
CA THR A 808 -4.15 24.85 -55.81
C THR A 808 -3.99 25.98 -56.85
N ILE A 809 -2.77 26.29 -57.29
CA ILE A 809 -2.46 27.29 -58.33
C ILE A 809 -1.74 26.69 -59.54
N ASP A 810 -1.34 25.43 -59.44
CA ASP A 810 -0.70 24.62 -60.47
C ASP A 810 -1.75 23.86 -61.31
N ASP A 811 -1.57 23.87 -62.63
CA ASP A 811 -2.40 23.18 -63.62
C ASP A 811 -1.85 21.78 -64.02
N CYS A 812 -0.59 21.48 -63.70
CA CYS A 812 0.11 20.20 -63.86
C CYS A 812 0.69 19.60 -62.54
N PRO A 813 -0.04 19.56 -61.39
CA PRO A 813 0.49 19.33 -60.03
C PRO A 813 0.98 17.92 -59.69
N ASN A 814 1.72 17.29 -60.58
CA ASN A 814 2.29 15.94 -60.56
C ASN A 814 3.41 15.82 -61.64
N THR A 815 3.86 16.92 -62.27
CA THR A 815 4.80 16.97 -63.41
C THR A 815 5.53 18.32 -63.49
N TYR A 816 6.55 18.49 -62.63
CA TYR A 816 7.50 19.63 -62.53
C TYR A 816 7.56 20.55 -63.75
N GLY A 817 7.21 21.81 -63.53
CA GLY A 817 7.19 22.86 -64.53
C GLY A 817 8.06 24.08 -64.22
N THR A 818 7.91 25.10 -65.07
CA THR A 818 8.24 26.50 -64.74
C THR A 818 7.25 27.50 -65.35
N SER A 819 6.20 27.01 -66.04
CA SER A 819 5.25 27.88 -66.72
C SER A 819 4.49 28.79 -65.75
N SER A 820 4.16 30.00 -66.20
CA SER A 820 3.50 31.04 -65.40
C SER A 820 2.43 31.83 -66.18
N GLN A 821 2.24 31.56 -67.47
CA GLN A 821 1.32 32.26 -68.36
C GLN A 821 0.19 31.35 -68.81
N LEU A 822 -1.05 31.72 -68.47
CA LEU A 822 -2.33 31.00 -68.66
C LEU A 822 -2.45 29.62 -67.99
N VAL A 823 -1.41 28.80 -68.09
CA VAL A 823 -1.28 27.46 -67.52
C VAL A 823 -0.01 27.48 -66.65
N SER A 824 -0.13 27.26 -65.35
CA SER A 824 0.98 27.42 -64.39
C SER A 824 1.49 26.07 -63.87
N GLY A 825 2.76 25.99 -63.47
CA GLY A 825 3.37 24.75 -62.92
C GLY A 825 3.52 23.60 -63.93
N CYS A 826 3.32 23.86 -65.22
CA CYS A 826 3.51 22.87 -66.28
C CYS A 826 4.91 22.96 -66.90
N PRO A 827 5.38 21.87 -67.54
CA PRO A 827 6.62 21.87 -68.31
C PRO A 827 6.67 23.03 -69.31
N ASP A 828 7.78 23.74 -69.26
CA ASP A 828 8.17 24.89 -70.07
C ASP A 828 9.61 24.59 -70.51
N THR A 829 9.75 24.03 -71.71
CA THR A 829 10.98 23.38 -72.17
C THR A 829 12.10 24.39 -72.50
N ASP A 830 11.79 25.66 -72.72
CA ASP A 830 12.76 26.68 -73.13
C ASP A 830 12.87 27.92 -72.21
N GLY A 831 11.88 28.13 -71.32
CA GLY A 831 11.94 29.10 -70.22
C GLY A 831 11.31 30.46 -70.52
N ASP A 832 10.38 30.54 -71.48
CA ASP A 832 9.67 31.78 -71.82
C ASP A 832 8.48 32.10 -70.88
N GLY A 833 7.99 31.07 -70.18
CA GLY A 833 6.90 31.14 -69.21
C GLY A 833 5.55 30.59 -69.69
N TRP A 834 5.41 30.13 -70.92
CA TRP A 834 4.25 29.36 -71.40
C TRP A 834 4.50 27.85 -71.22
N ALA A 835 3.43 27.06 -71.16
CA ALA A 835 3.54 25.61 -70.99
C ALA A 835 3.57 24.89 -72.35
N ASP A 836 4.40 23.85 -72.49
CA ASP A 836 4.56 22.97 -73.67
C ASP A 836 3.22 22.45 -74.26
N VAL A 837 2.17 22.40 -73.43
CA VAL A 837 0.82 21.92 -73.79
C VAL A 837 -0.12 23.00 -74.33
N SER A 838 0.27 24.27 -74.19
CA SER A 838 -0.47 25.48 -74.60
C SER A 838 0.30 26.35 -75.59
N ASP A 839 1.58 26.06 -75.76
CA ASP A 839 2.55 26.72 -76.63
C ASP A 839 2.58 26.04 -78.03
N ALA A 840 2.72 26.86 -79.07
CA ALA A 840 2.88 26.42 -80.46
C ALA A 840 4.33 26.01 -80.82
N PHE A 841 5.35 26.48 -80.09
CA PHE A 841 6.77 26.27 -80.37
C PHE A 841 7.64 25.86 -79.14
N PRO A 842 7.37 24.73 -78.42
CA PRO A 842 8.00 24.35 -77.14
C PRO A 842 9.51 23.97 -77.18
N SER A 843 10.34 24.86 -77.71
CA SER A 843 11.80 24.74 -77.88
C SER A 843 12.47 26.01 -78.42
N GLU A 844 11.74 27.13 -78.53
CA GLU A 844 12.22 28.44 -79.01
C GLU A 844 11.65 29.57 -78.13
N PRO A 845 12.42 30.08 -77.13
CA PRO A 845 11.94 30.94 -76.04
C PRO A 845 11.68 32.40 -76.45
N THR A 846 11.14 32.58 -77.65
CA THR A 846 10.73 33.86 -78.24
C THR A 846 9.43 33.76 -79.05
N GLN A 847 8.81 32.58 -79.11
CA GLN A 847 7.57 32.29 -79.84
C GLN A 847 6.67 31.37 -79.01
N TRP A 848 5.41 31.73 -78.80
CA TRP A 848 4.47 30.92 -78.00
C TRP A 848 3.07 30.73 -78.63
N SER A 849 2.79 31.40 -79.74
CA SER A 849 1.48 31.41 -80.41
C SER A 849 1.63 31.40 -81.93
N ASP A 850 0.80 30.59 -82.59
CA ASP A 850 0.62 30.52 -84.05
C ASP A 850 -0.89 30.73 -84.31
N SER A 851 -1.27 31.95 -84.71
CA SER A 851 -2.67 32.37 -84.76
C SER A 851 -3.45 31.85 -85.97
N ASP A 852 -2.78 31.33 -87.00
CA ASP A 852 -3.44 30.79 -88.22
C ASP A 852 -3.02 29.36 -88.63
N GLY A 853 -1.97 28.82 -88.01
CA GLY A 853 -1.58 27.41 -88.01
C GLY A 853 -0.50 27.03 -89.03
N ASP A 854 0.35 27.98 -89.43
CA ASP A 854 1.30 27.81 -90.54
C ASP A 854 2.70 27.30 -90.15
N GLY A 855 3.06 27.38 -88.87
CA GLY A 855 4.36 26.98 -88.33
C GLY A 855 5.38 28.11 -88.17
N TYR A 856 4.96 29.37 -88.18
CA TYR A 856 5.74 30.52 -87.69
C TYR A 856 4.98 31.26 -86.57
N GLY A 857 5.69 31.87 -85.64
CA GLY A 857 5.10 32.44 -84.43
C GLY A 857 4.74 33.92 -84.53
N ASP A 858 3.64 34.33 -83.88
CA ASP A 858 3.11 35.70 -83.93
C ASP A 858 3.97 36.71 -83.13
N GLN A 859 5.04 36.27 -82.45
CA GLN A 859 5.84 37.09 -81.55
C GLN A 859 7.13 37.59 -82.23
N ALA A 860 7.67 38.71 -81.70
CA ALA A 860 8.91 39.29 -82.18
C ALA A 860 10.11 38.52 -81.61
N GLY A 861 10.81 37.76 -82.45
CA GLY A 861 11.62 36.63 -82.01
C GLY A 861 12.37 35.90 -83.12
N PHE A 862 12.71 34.64 -82.89
CA PHE A 862 13.27 33.75 -83.90
C PHE A 862 12.23 33.46 -84.98
N GLN A 863 12.59 33.71 -86.24
CA GLN A 863 11.74 33.48 -87.42
C GLN A 863 10.30 34.02 -87.28
N GLU A 864 10.14 35.17 -86.62
CA GLU A 864 8.87 35.89 -86.42
C GLU A 864 8.02 35.96 -87.70
N ASP A 865 6.73 35.64 -87.59
CA ASP A 865 5.81 35.84 -88.71
C ASP A 865 5.58 37.34 -88.94
N VAL A 866 5.68 37.72 -90.20
CA VAL A 866 5.48 39.08 -90.70
C VAL A 866 4.00 39.28 -91.12
N CYS A 867 3.16 38.24 -91.07
CA CYS A 867 1.77 38.22 -91.51
C CYS A 867 0.72 37.54 -90.55
N PRO A 868 0.68 37.72 -89.20
CA PRO A 868 0.03 36.79 -88.21
C PRO A 868 -1.50 36.61 -88.22
N ASP A 869 -2.18 36.96 -89.32
CA ASP A 869 -3.59 36.70 -89.60
C ASP A 869 -3.75 35.97 -90.97
N THR A 870 -2.68 35.47 -91.62
CA THR A 870 -2.69 35.04 -93.05
C THR A 870 -1.61 33.99 -93.44
N TYR A 871 -1.84 32.74 -93.03
CA TYR A 871 -1.17 31.48 -93.38
C TYR A 871 -0.32 31.51 -94.67
N GLY A 872 0.96 31.21 -94.52
CA GLY A 872 1.90 30.98 -95.61
C GLY A 872 3.04 30.04 -95.22
N LEU A 873 4.04 29.93 -96.09
CA LEU A 873 5.16 28.98 -95.92
C LEU A 873 6.49 29.58 -96.38
N SER A 874 6.53 30.92 -96.53
CA SER A 874 7.74 31.64 -96.93
C SER A 874 8.83 31.47 -95.86
N SER A 875 10.06 31.25 -96.31
CA SER A 875 11.16 30.75 -95.47
C SER A 875 12.51 31.44 -95.74
N LEU A 876 12.49 32.66 -96.32
CA LEU A 876 13.70 33.35 -96.78
C LEU A 876 13.79 34.86 -96.46
N ASP A 877 12.77 35.66 -96.76
CA ASP A 877 12.80 37.13 -96.56
C ASP A 877 11.77 37.64 -95.53
N ARG A 878 10.59 37.03 -95.52
CA ARG A 878 9.48 37.26 -94.59
C ARG A 878 8.93 35.89 -94.21
N TYR A 879 9.13 35.47 -92.97
CA TYR A 879 8.57 34.21 -92.46
C TYR A 879 7.05 34.35 -92.29
N GLY A 880 6.34 33.21 -92.29
CA GLY A 880 4.87 33.03 -92.30
C GLY A 880 4.07 33.67 -93.45
N CYS A 881 4.50 34.81 -94.00
CA CYS A 881 3.80 35.41 -95.15
C CYS A 881 3.58 34.47 -96.35
N LEU A 882 2.40 34.60 -96.98
CA LEU A 882 1.99 33.84 -98.16
C LEU A 882 3.01 33.93 -99.33
N ASP A 883 3.55 32.77 -99.70
CA ASP A 883 4.54 32.57 -100.76
C ASP A 883 3.93 32.72 -102.17
N SER A 884 4.72 33.16 -103.16
CA SER A 884 4.21 33.69 -104.43
C SER A 884 4.97 33.37 -105.73
N ASP A 885 6.16 32.75 -105.68
CA ASP A 885 7.07 32.62 -106.85
C ASP A 885 7.70 31.24 -107.11
#